data_AF-H8MFA0-F1
#
_entry.id   AF-H8MFA0-F1
#
_cell.length_a   1.000
_cell.length_b   1.000
_cell.length_c   1.000
_cell.angle_alpha   90.00
_cell.angle_beta   90.00
_cell.angle_gamma   90.00
#
_symmetry.space_group_name_H-M   'P 1'
#
loop_
_entity.id
_entity.type
_entity.pdbx_description
1 polymer ?
#
loop_
_entity_poly.entity_id
_entity_poly.type
_entity_poly.pdbx_seq_one_letter_code
_entity_poly.pdbx_strand_id
1 'polypeptide(L)'
;MAQRKAPRSTMNGSRKPPPTPDPRLPTEEQLRKALTAPLLLPAQGGAPRPPPLMVAELAVALLRVYRTGKSEVALYWPEPPDVSVIYPLACLALLLAPGPQENGQRRDPPARFRVLYLPWNTRTGTGLQTVLVDRDTIYRANAGHLYRYHPGLPTSSPRTDGWEAFHQALIRVKDLSGEVKHKGYKHRKLPEYQHPCLLEVVPQCSAGNLEAERPILHRARTHTILNKIRPGNVDDPASAPFMLFGLHRDETEKTQLRTALERTPPPLHAVVLDARRRSIDALGAEWHASLEFILAELRNIHGTLPVLAVTDEPYIQHILATTLLPAHHGLPWLESVPTFARHSIRRPGALFEEPPSFVPSGAQEIQSSSFEGTTLKLISQIRTLRKKARDLRDFEADLALRDLQRAVRRCSRLTSGVENLSDFVYQEIDHDDDITHDLMAPYDVRAPFRRITSSIGSALHLTMHESIGALDERLNAFSQEVREAPPMARLLRDTLKRTFAKSANTIVVLPIPMEAAHAQKALIDDWAMGAEVRERISEAKLQFLDIRGLQAELEAELARRIQTAILVAPPPSLALEVMALPTLPEHLILLADMDHLRQIGDGAMRLSKLREFENLAARFGRLGKAAAEEIQRHHGHPAPLHLDEFDLDDYVPSARERTINLLSAEDDRGGALIELRTNQGVRIHARPKTKLVLFDREAPANPFYEKEAQQAKQGDQLCVIGEQFEDMARTLIDLRVPADEVRAYHEEVRQRISLLAGGLSEKARAIYDRIQKTGHQPPSHDRIIDWIRVDAYLSEDVRTVRPHAPWRIEDFLAFTRALGISETRARRYWSTIQGTRSRRLSVGLLRHEAYRTVLVKPYSIVVPTEIEALRAFAEQHVDEITDIIVKEIPS
;
A
#
# COMPACT_ATOMS: atom_id res chain seq x y z
N MET A 1 3.35 35.94 -33.65
CA MET A 1 4.08 35.00 -34.51
C MET A 1 5.58 35.20 -34.32
N ALA A 2 6.21 34.37 -33.49
CA ALA A 2 7.66 34.26 -33.37
C ALA A 2 7.97 32.84 -32.88
N GLN A 3 8.43 31.98 -33.79
CA GLN A 3 8.82 30.61 -33.51
C GLN A 3 10.11 30.61 -32.67
N ARG A 4 10.02 30.20 -31.40
CA ARG A 4 11.20 29.79 -30.62
C ARG A 4 11.58 28.37 -31.03
N LYS A 5 12.66 28.24 -31.83
CA LYS A 5 13.35 26.97 -32.09
C LYS A 5 13.83 26.37 -30.76
N ALA A 6 13.35 25.18 -30.44
CA ALA A 6 13.94 24.34 -29.41
C ALA A 6 15.38 23.94 -29.81
N PRO A 7 16.32 23.79 -28.86
CA PRO A 7 17.68 23.40 -29.17
C PRO A 7 17.69 21.96 -29.70
N ARG A 8 18.13 21.79 -30.95
CA ARG A 8 18.50 20.49 -31.50
C ARG A 8 19.74 19.99 -30.76
N SER A 9 19.52 19.15 -29.75
CA SER A 9 20.55 18.27 -29.22
C SER A 9 20.98 17.30 -30.31
N THR A 10 22.19 17.49 -30.83
CA THR A 10 22.86 16.56 -31.73
C THR A 10 23.37 15.37 -30.93
N MET A 11 22.49 14.46 -30.54
CA MET A 11 22.87 13.12 -30.10
C MET A 11 23.08 12.22 -31.32
N ASN A 12 24.21 12.39 -32.01
CA ASN A 12 24.76 11.37 -32.91
C ASN A 12 25.56 10.35 -32.06
N GLY A 13 24.86 9.63 -31.19
CA GLY A 13 25.36 8.36 -30.66
C GLY A 13 25.02 7.28 -31.69
N SER A 14 26.01 6.51 -32.14
CA SER A 14 25.79 5.35 -33.01
C SER A 14 24.77 4.41 -32.34
N ARG A 15 23.55 4.35 -32.89
CA ARG A 15 22.52 3.41 -32.44
C ARG A 15 23.06 1.99 -32.65
N LYS A 16 23.48 1.32 -31.58
CA LYS A 16 23.64 -0.14 -31.62
C LYS A 16 22.27 -0.71 -32.00
N PRO A 17 22.17 -1.53 -33.06
CA PRO A 17 20.89 -2.13 -33.45
C PRO A 17 20.36 -2.96 -32.27
N PRO A 18 19.02 -3.04 -32.10
CA PRO A 18 18.44 -3.91 -31.07
C PRO A 18 18.95 -5.35 -31.26
N PRO A 19 19.10 -6.12 -30.17
CA PRO A 19 19.53 -7.51 -30.28
C PRO A 19 18.57 -8.27 -31.21
N THR A 20 19.12 -9.01 -32.16
CA THR A 20 18.32 -9.83 -33.08
C THR A 20 17.58 -10.90 -32.26
N PRO A 21 16.27 -11.12 -32.48
CA PRO A 21 15.52 -12.10 -31.72
C PRO A 21 16.17 -13.49 -31.81
N ASP A 22 16.29 -14.18 -30.68
CA ASP A 22 16.86 -15.54 -30.66
C ASP A 22 15.90 -16.49 -31.39
N PRO A 23 16.32 -17.13 -32.51
CA PRO A 23 15.45 -18.01 -33.29
C PRO A 23 14.95 -19.23 -32.50
N ARG A 24 15.53 -19.50 -31.32
CA ARG A 24 15.12 -20.58 -30.41
C ARG A 24 13.94 -20.21 -29.52
N LEU A 25 13.42 -18.98 -29.59
CA LEU A 25 12.27 -18.56 -28.79
C LEU A 25 11.00 -19.35 -29.16
N PRO A 26 10.36 -20.06 -28.21
CA PRO A 26 9.14 -20.81 -28.49
C PRO A 26 7.96 -19.88 -28.88
N THR A 27 6.95 -20.47 -29.52
CA THR A 27 5.69 -19.77 -29.80
C THR A 27 4.91 -19.49 -28.51
N GLU A 28 3.99 -18.52 -28.52
CA GLU A 28 3.17 -18.23 -27.32
C GLU A 28 2.33 -19.42 -26.88
N GLU A 29 1.86 -20.23 -27.84
CA GLU A 29 1.13 -21.46 -27.55
C GLU A 29 2.01 -22.51 -26.86
N GLN A 30 3.25 -22.68 -27.33
CA GLN A 30 4.23 -23.57 -26.68
C GLN A 30 4.57 -23.09 -25.26
N LEU A 31 4.72 -21.77 -25.06
CA LEU A 31 4.96 -21.19 -23.74
C LEU A 31 3.77 -21.38 -22.79
N ARG A 32 2.53 -21.14 -23.26
CA ARG A 32 1.31 -21.39 -22.46
C ARG A 32 1.19 -22.86 -22.08
N LYS A 33 1.51 -23.78 -22.99
CA LYS A 33 1.55 -25.22 -22.70
C LYS A 33 2.64 -25.56 -21.69
N ALA A 34 3.84 -24.98 -21.80
CA ALA A 34 4.93 -25.17 -20.86
C ALA A 34 4.58 -24.67 -19.45
N LEU A 35 3.85 -23.56 -19.36
CA LEU A 35 3.34 -22.98 -18.13
C LEU A 35 2.14 -23.73 -17.54
N THR A 36 1.76 -24.90 -18.05
CA THR A 36 0.88 -25.83 -17.31
C THR A 36 1.63 -26.63 -16.25
N ALA A 37 2.95 -26.42 -16.13
CA ALA A 37 3.80 -27.11 -15.20
C ALA A 37 3.35 -26.96 -13.73
N PRO A 38 3.47 -28.03 -12.95
CA PRO A 38 3.00 -28.06 -11.58
C PRO A 38 3.81 -27.16 -10.63
N LEU A 39 3.20 -26.07 -10.21
CA LEU A 39 3.59 -25.32 -9.02
C LEU A 39 2.91 -25.92 -7.80
N LEU A 40 3.59 -25.84 -6.65
CA LEU A 40 3.15 -26.44 -5.39
C LEU A 40 3.07 -25.35 -4.32
N LEU A 41 2.00 -25.41 -3.52
CA LEU A 41 1.84 -24.57 -2.33
C LEU A 41 1.92 -25.46 -1.09
N PRO A 42 2.93 -25.27 -0.20
CA PRO A 42 3.10 -26.12 0.97
C PRO A 42 1.86 -26.11 1.89
N ALA A 43 1.18 -24.97 2.01
CA ALA A 43 -0.02 -24.78 2.83
C ALA A 43 -1.28 -25.54 2.35
N GLN A 44 -1.35 -25.93 1.07
CA GLN A 44 -2.57 -26.49 0.44
C GLN A 44 -2.46 -27.99 0.13
N GLY A 45 -1.65 -28.73 0.90
CA GLY A 45 -1.53 -30.19 0.75
C GLY A 45 -0.70 -30.65 -0.45
N GLY A 46 0.10 -29.76 -1.06
CA GLY A 46 1.11 -30.11 -2.06
C GLY A 46 0.56 -30.65 -3.39
N ALA A 47 -0.71 -30.39 -3.72
CA ALA A 47 -1.25 -30.79 -5.00
C ALA A 47 -0.70 -29.89 -6.13
N PRO A 48 -0.11 -30.46 -7.18
CA PRO A 48 0.37 -29.71 -8.33
C PRO A 48 -0.72 -28.90 -9.03
N ARG A 49 -0.50 -27.60 -9.23
CA ARG A 49 -1.40 -26.70 -9.97
C ARG A 49 -0.64 -25.80 -10.95
N PRO A 50 -1.25 -25.43 -12.09
CA PRO A 50 -0.64 -24.43 -12.97
C PRO A 50 -0.63 -23.04 -12.30
N PRO A 51 0.29 -22.13 -12.70
CA PRO A 51 0.18 -20.72 -12.38
C PRO A 51 -1.16 -20.14 -12.87
N PRO A 52 -1.72 -19.11 -12.19
CA PRO A 52 -2.91 -18.42 -12.67
C PRO A 52 -2.70 -17.85 -14.06
N LEU A 53 -3.77 -17.79 -14.83
CA LEU A 53 -3.76 -17.32 -16.21
C LEU A 53 -3.11 -15.95 -16.35
N MET A 54 -3.40 -15.04 -15.42
CA MET A 54 -2.88 -13.66 -15.37
C MET A 54 -1.35 -13.62 -15.23
N VAL A 55 -0.82 -14.47 -14.36
CA VAL A 55 0.62 -14.53 -14.10
C VAL A 55 1.34 -15.19 -15.27
N ALA A 56 0.76 -16.27 -15.81
CA ALA A 56 1.25 -16.93 -17.01
C ALA A 56 1.25 -15.96 -18.22
N GLU A 57 0.20 -15.13 -18.36
CA GLU A 57 0.11 -14.12 -19.41
C GLU A 57 1.21 -13.07 -19.32
N LEU A 58 1.57 -12.60 -18.11
CA LEU A 58 2.71 -11.69 -17.92
C LEU A 58 4.05 -12.33 -18.30
N ALA A 59 4.28 -13.59 -17.93
CA ALA A 59 5.50 -14.31 -18.31
C ALA A 59 5.59 -14.48 -19.84
N VAL A 60 4.46 -14.78 -20.49
CA VAL A 60 4.36 -14.83 -21.96
C VAL A 60 4.57 -13.46 -22.58
N ALA A 61 4.00 -12.39 -22.00
CA ALA A 61 4.19 -11.02 -22.45
C ALA A 61 5.66 -10.60 -22.39
N LEU A 62 6.39 -10.96 -21.32
CA LEU A 62 7.82 -10.68 -21.21
C LEU A 62 8.63 -11.35 -22.34
N LEU A 63 8.32 -12.61 -22.65
CA LEU A 63 8.96 -13.34 -23.75
C LEU A 63 8.54 -12.82 -25.13
N ARG A 64 7.31 -12.31 -25.28
CA ARG A 64 6.83 -11.62 -26.49
C ARG A 64 7.57 -10.30 -26.71
N VAL A 65 7.76 -9.51 -25.66
CA VAL A 65 8.57 -8.27 -25.66
C VAL A 65 10.00 -8.58 -26.10
N TYR A 66 10.60 -9.65 -25.57
CA TYR A 66 11.92 -10.11 -26.01
C TYR A 66 11.93 -10.55 -27.49
N ARG A 67 10.96 -11.38 -27.91
CA ARG A 67 10.87 -11.89 -29.29
C ARG A 67 10.64 -10.79 -30.32
N THR A 68 9.83 -9.79 -30.00
CA THR A 68 9.43 -8.74 -30.94
C THR A 68 10.35 -7.51 -30.91
N GLY A 69 11.11 -7.34 -29.82
CA GLY A 69 11.89 -6.12 -29.58
C GLY A 69 11.02 -4.88 -29.30
N LYS A 70 9.69 -5.03 -29.11
CA LYS A 70 8.77 -3.93 -28.84
C LYS A 70 8.39 -3.91 -27.36
N SER A 71 8.40 -2.73 -26.75
CA SER A 71 7.90 -2.57 -25.38
C SER A 71 6.39 -2.76 -25.29
N GLU A 72 5.88 -3.17 -24.14
CA GLU A 72 4.46 -3.30 -23.83
C GLU A 72 4.16 -2.77 -22.42
N VAL A 73 2.95 -2.24 -22.20
CA VAL A 73 2.46 -1.83 -20.88
C VAL A 73 1.23 -2.64 -20.48
N ALA A 74 1.33 -3.32 -19.35
CA ALA A 74 0.26 -4.12 -18.76
C ALA A 74 -0.37 -3.38 -17.57
N LEU A 75 -1.69 -3.16 -17.63
CA LEU A 75 -2.48 -2.68 -16.49
C LEU A 75 -3.18 -3.86 -15.83
N TYR A 76 -2.85 -4.13 -14.58
CA TYR A 76 -3.58 -5.07 -13.74
C TYR A 76 -4.20 -4.30 -12.59
N TRP A 77 -5.52 -4.19 -12.59
CA TRP A 77 -6.21 -3.23 -11.75
C TRP A 77 -7.53 -3.81 -11.19
N PRO A 78 -7.90 -3.51 -9.93
CA PRO A 78 -7.17 -2.67 -8.97
C PRO A 78 -5.91 -3.32 -8.37
N GLU A 79 -5.81 -4.65 -8.34
CA GLU A 79 -4.69 -5.32 -7.66
C GLU A 79 -3.81 -6.17 -8.60
N PRO A 80 -2.54 -5.79 -8.84
CA PRO A 80 -1.66 -6.51 -9.74
C PRO A 80 -1.05 -7.76 -9.09
N PRO A 81 -0.69 -8.79 -9.88
CA PRO A 81 0.14 -9.88 -9.37
C PRO A 81 1.54 -9.37 -8.99
N ASP A 82 2.31 -10.19 -8.26
CA ASP A 82 3.66 -9.79 -7.93
C ASP A 82 4.58 -9.79 -9.16
N VAL A 83 5.04 -8.61 -9.58
CA VAL A 83 5.88 -8.41 -10.77
C VAL A 83 7.18 -9.23 -10.73
N SER A 84 7.68 -9.53 -9.53
CA SER A 84 8.89 -10.34 -9.32
C SER A 84 8.76 -11.78 -9.86
N VAL A 85 7.53 -12.32 -9.94
CA VAL A 85 7.25 -13.69 -10.40
C VAL A 85 7.50 -13.88 -11.90
N ILE A 86 7.41 -12.78 -12.67
CA ILE A 86 7.32 -12.81 -14.13
C ILE A 86 8.58 -13.45 -14.73
N TYR A 87 9.75 -13.03 -14.26
CA TYR A 87 11.02 -13.48 -14.81
C TYR A 87 11.34 -14.94 -14.49
N PRO A 88 11.28 -15.42 -13.22
CA PRO A 88 11.44 -16.83 -12.93
C PRO A 88 10.47 -17.75 -13.68
N LEU A 89 9.20 -17.34 -13.86
CA LEU A 89 8.24 -18.10 -14.65
C LEU A 89 8.56 -18.09 -16.14
N ALA A 90 9.03 -16.97 -16.69
CA ALA A 90 9.49 -16.91 -18.08
C ALA A 90 10.68 -17.86 -18.32
N CYS A 91 11.66 -17.89 -17.40
CA CYS A 91 12.78 -18.85 -17.44
C CYS A 91 12.31 -20.30 -17.33
N LEU A 92 11.36 -20.59 -16.43
CA LEU A 92 10.76 -21.92 -16.30
C LEU A 92 10.02 -22.31 -17.58
N ALA A 93 9.26 -21.40 -18.20
CA ALA A 93 8.57 -21.63 -19.47
C ALA A 93 9.57 -21.95 -20.59
N LEU A 94 10.67 -21.21 -20.70
CA LEU A 94 11.74 -21.48 -21.68
C LEU A 94 12.41 -22.84 -21.46
N LEU A 95 12.62 -23.23 -20.20
CA LEU A 95 13.20 -24.53 -19.84
C LEU A 95 12.26 -25.70 -20.17
N LEU A 96 10.96 -25.51 -19.97
CA LEU A 96 9.95 -26.56 -20.13
C LEU A 96 9.34 -26.62 -21.53
N ALA A 97 9.49 -25.56 -22.32
CA ALA A 97 8.96 -25.51 -23.67
C ALA A 97 9.51 -26.67 -24.53
N PRO A 98 8.67 -27.28 -25.37
CA PRO A 98 9.11 -28.33 -26.27
C PRO A 98 10.06 -27.72 -27.31
N GLY A 99 11.37 -27.98 -27.16
CA GLY A 99 12.34 -27.73 -28.24
C GLY A 99 12.09 -28.70 -29.40
N PRO A 100 12.55 -28.38 -30.63
CA PRO A 100 12.53 -29.33 -31.74
C PRO A 100 13.23 -30.62 -31.30
N GLN A 101 12.51 -31.74 -31.36
CA GLN A 101 13.07 -33.05 -31.03
C GLN A 101 13.64 -33.66 -32.30
N GLU A 102 14.97 -33.79 -32.38
CA GLU A 102 15.58 -34.76 -33.30
C GLU A 102 15.59 -36.13 -32.61
N ASN A 103 14.89 -37.11 -33.20
CA ASN A 103 14.88 -38.52 -32.80
C ASN A 103 14.57 -38.77 -31.31
N GLY A 104 13.65 -38.00 -30.73
CA GLY A 104 13.10 -38.26 -29.39
C GLY A 104 14.04 -38.04 -28.20
N GLN A 105 15.30 -37.64 -28.42
CA GLN A 105 16.29 -37.50 -27.33
C GLN A 105 17.06 -36.17 -27.30
N ARG A 106 17.16 -35.42 -28.41
CA ARG A 106 17.82 -34.10 -28.43
C ARG A 106 16.79 -32.98 -28.34
N ARG A 107 16.83 -32.19 -27.27
CA ARG A 107 16.25 -30.83 -27.24
C ARG A 107 17.32 -29.84 -27.69
N ASP A 108 17.00 -28.67 -28.24
CA ASP A 108 17.95 -27.54 -28.35
C ASP A 108 18.07 -26.75 -27.04
N PRO A 109 19.24 -26.17 -26.69
CA PRO A 109 19.36 -25.35 -25.49
C PRO A 109 18.32 -24.24 -25.51
N PRO A 110 17.67 -23.94 -24.36
CA PRO A 110 16.74 -22.83 -24.29
C PRO A 110 17.43 -21.53 -24.76
N ALA A 111 16.62 -20.58 -25.22
CA ALA A 111 17.11 -19.24 -25.49
C ALA A 111 17.73 -18.64 -24.21
N ARG A 112 18.88 -17.96 -24.35
CA ARG A 112 19.45 -17.20 -23.22
C ARG A 112 18.50 -16.07 -22.86
N PHE A 113 18.34 -15.80 -21.58
CA PHE A 113 17.42 -14.77 -21.15
C PHE A 113 17.88 -14.09 -19.86
N ARG A 114 18.42 -12.89 -20.01
CA ARG A 114 19.01 -12.06 -18.96
C ARG A 114 18.30 -10.71 -18.94
N VAL A 115 17.79 -10.30 -17.78
CA VAL A 115 16.82 -9.20 -17.65
C VAL A 115 17.26 -8.23 -16.58
N LEU A 116 17.05 -6.94 -16.82
CA LEU A 116 17.16 -5.89 -15.81
C LEU A 116 15.79 -5.65 -15.17
N TYR A 117 15.72 -5.61 -13.85
CA TYR A 117 14.49 -5.34 -13.09
C TYR A 117 14.61 -3.99 -12.35
N LEU A 118 13.59 -3.14 -12.51
CA LEU A 118 13.57 -1.77 -12.02
C LEU A 118 12.20 -1.39 -11.45
N PRO A 119 12.11 -0.75 -10.27
CA PRO A 119 13.15 -0.70 -9.23
C PRO A 119 13.25 -2.04 -8.50
N TRP A 120 14.47 -2.50 -8.26
CA TRP A 120 14.70 -3.63 -7.37
C TRP A 120 14.84 -3.12 -5.94
N ASN A 121 14.18 -3.80 -5.01
CA ASN A 121 14.40 -3.58 -3.58
C ASN A 121 14.72 -4.93 -2.93
N THR A 122 15.23 -4.90 -1.70
CA THR A 122 15.52 -6.14 -0.96
C THR A 122 14.28 -7.02 -0.82
N ARG A 123 13.07 -6.46 -0.80
CA ARG A 123 11.79 -7.20 -0.73
C ARG A 123 11.36 -7.87 -2.05
N THR A 124 11.94 -7.52 -3.20
CA THR A 124 11.57 -8.08 -4.51
C THR A 124 11.72 -9.61 -4.44
N GLY A 125 10.63 -10.33 -4.70
CA GLY A 125 10.62 -11.80 -4.71
C GLY A 125 10.48 -12.51 -3.36
N THR A 126 10.17 -11.81 -2.25
CA THR A 126 9.83 -12.44 -0.94
C THR A 126 8.73 -13.49 -1.07
N GLY A 127 7.58 -13.11 -1.65
CA GLY A 127 6.45 -14.03 -1.84
C GLY A 127 6.79 -15.28 -2.66
N LEU A 128 7.83 -15.22 -3.51
CA LEU A 128 8.29 -16.36 -4.33
C LEU A 128 8.92 -17.48 -3.51
N GLN A 129 9.37 -17.22 -2.28
CA GLN A 129 9.94 -18.24 -1.39
C GLN A 129 8.89 -19.26 -0.95
N THR A 130 7.62 -18.84 -0.89
CA THR A 130 6.48 -19.70 -0.53
C THR A 130 5.95 -20.51 -1.72
N VAL A 131 6.35 -20.16 -2.94
CA VAL A 131 5.93 -20.83 -4.17
C VAL A 131 6.94 -21.90 -4.53
N LEU A 132 6.56 -23.16 -4.38
CA LEU A 132 7.42 -24.27 -4.72
C LEU A 132 7.22 -24.70 -6.17
N VAL A 133 8.27 -25.20 -6.80
CA VAL A 133 8.20 -25.80 -8.12
C VAL A 133 8.41 -27.30 -7.97
N ASP A 134 7.58 -28.11 -8.63
CA ASP A 134 7.76 -29.56 -8.57
C ASP A 134 9.18 -29.98 -8.98
N ARG A 135 9.84 -30.73 -8.09
CA ARG A 135 11.24 -31.09 -8.24
C ARG A 135 11.42 -32.10 -9.37
N ASP A 136 10.43 -32.98 -9.56
CA ASP A 136 10.50 -34.05 -10.56
C ASP A 136 10.38 -33.46 -11.97
N THR A 137 9.55 -32.42 -12.12
CA THR A 137 9.45 -31.64 -13.35
C THR A 137 10.78 -30.92 -13.68
N ILE A 138 11.38 -30.21 -12.71
CA ILE A 138 12.68 -29.57 -12.91
C ILE A 138 13.77 -30.61 -13.21
N TYR A 139 13.82 -31.71 -12.46
CA TYR A 139 14.78 -32.79 -12.66
C TYR A 139 14.68 -33.37 -14.07
N ARG A 140 13.48 -33.77 -14.52
CA ARG A 140 13.27 -34.36 -15.85
C ARG A 140 13.66 -33.41 -16.97
N ALA A 141 13.30 -32.13 -16.86
CA ALA A 141 13.65 -31.13 -17.87
C ALA A 141 15.17 -30.95 -17.99
N ASN A 142 15.87 -30.75 -16.86
CA ASN A 142 17.32 -30.57 -16.86
C ASN A 142 18.09 -31.85 -17.22
N ALA A 143 17.62 -33.03 -16.82
CA ALA A 143 18.20 -34.31 -17.22
C ALA A 143 18.15 -34.52 -18.74
N GLY A 144 17.02 -34.16 -19.38
CA GLY A 144 16.88 -34.18 -20.83
C GLY A 144 17.86 -33.23 -21.54
N HIS A 145 18.16 -32.07 -20.95
CA HIS A 145 19.13 -31.13 -21.48
C HIS A 145 20.59 -31.58 -21.29
N LEU A 146 20.91 -32.27 -20.20
CA LEU A 146 22.27 -32.78 -19.97
C LEU A 146 22.69 -33.89 -20.92
N TYR A 147 21.75 -34.64 -21.49
CA TYR A 147 22.05 -35.72 -22.44
C TYR A 147 22.87 -35.24 -23.65
N ARG A 148 22.82 -33.95 -23.98
CA ARG A 148 23.64 -33.30 -25.03
C ARG A 148 25.14 -33.34 -24.77
N TYR A 149 25.53 -33.32 -23.50
CA TYR A 149 26.93 -33.24 -23.09
C TYR A 149 27.55 -34.63 -22.88
N HIS A 150 26.80 -35.70 -23.18
CA HIS A 150 27.27 -37.07 -23.06
C HIS A 150 28.47 -37.33 -23.99
N PRO A 151 29.59 -37.89 -23.48
CA PRO A 151 30.74 -38.23 -24.31
C PRO A 151 30.32 -39.23 -25.40
N GLY A 152 30.62 -38.92 -26.67
CA GLY A 152 30.28 -39.75 -27.84
C GLY A 152 29.29 -39.13 -28.83
N LEU A 153 28.65 -38.00 -28.49
CA LEU A 153 27.80 -37.25 -29.41
C LEU A 153 28.58 -36.06 -30.01
N PRO A 154 28.40 -35.72 -31.30
CA PRO A 154 28.94 -34.49 -31.85
C PRO A 154 28.26 -33.31 -31.15
N THR A 155 29.02 -32.60 -30.30
CA THR A 155 28.59 -31.37 -29.62
C THR A 155 28.62 -30.22 -30.62
N SER A 156 27.46 -29.73 -31.01
CA SER A 156 27.30 -28.54 -31.87
C SER A 156 27.47 -27.21 -31.11
N SER A 157 27.47 -27.22 -29.76
CA SER A 157 27.72 -26.04 -28.94
C SER A 157 29.01 -26.15 -28.14
N PRO A 158 29.82 -25.08 -28.05
CA PRO A 158 31.00 -25.05 -27.20
C PRO A 158 30.59 -25.20 -25.73
N ARG A 159 31.33 -26.02 -24.97
CA ARG A 159 31.12 -26.26 -23.52
C ARG A 159 31.24 -24.99 -22.64
N THR A 160 31.65 -23.87 -23.22
CA THR A 160 31.92 -22.60 -22.54
C THR A 160 30.68 -21.76 -22.23
N ASP A 161 29.47 -22.24 -22.54
CA ASP A 161 28.26 -21.41 -22.56
C ASP A 161 27.44 -21.35 -21.25
N GLY A 162 27.97 -21.86 -20.13
CA GLY A 162 27.32 -21.82 -18.79
C GLY A 162 26.14 -22.80 -18.61
N TRP A 163 25.53 -23.26 -19.69
CA TRP A 163 24.39 -24.18 -19.70
C TRP A 163 24.65 -25.54 -19.04
N GLU A 164 25.83 -26.13 -19.26
CA GLU A 164 26.18 -27.43 -18.66
C GLU A 164 26.18 -27.32 -17.13
N ALA A 165 26.84 -26.29 -16.60
CA ALA A 165 26.90 -26.03 -15.17
C ALA A 165 25.49 -25.75 -14.61
N PHE A 166 24.69 -24.94 -15.31
CA PHE A 166 23.32 -24.60 -14.91
C PHE A 166 22.43 -25.85 -14.75
N HIS A 167 22.42 -26.73 -15.77
CA HIS A 167 21.64 -27.96 -15.72
C HIS A 167 22.18 -28.96 -14.67
N GLN A 168 23.50 -29.03 -14.47
CA GLN A 168 24.11 -29.85 -13.41
C GLN A 168 23.69 -29.40 -12.01
N ALA A 169 23.63 -28.07 -11.77
CA ALA A 169 23.17 -27.52 -10.51
C ALA A 169 21.69 -27.83 -10.26
N LEU A 170 20.81 -27.59 -11.24
CA LEU A 170 19.37 -27.81 -11.07
C LEU A 170 18.96 -29.27 -10.97
N ILE A 171 19.72 -30.25 -11.51
CA ILE A 171 19.43 -31.67 -11.28
C ILE A 171 19.52 -32.07 -9.81
N ARG A 172 20.26 -31.31 -8.99
CA ARG A 172 20.40 -31.56 -7.55
C ARG A 172 19.11 -31.41 -6.77
N VAL A 173 18.06 -30.83 -7.36
CA VAL A 173 16.71 -30.80 -6.75
C VAL A 173 16.17 -32.20 -6.44
N LYS A 174 16.63 -33.24 -7.13
CA LYS A 174 16.27 -34.65 -6.83
C LYS A 174 16.76 -35.11 -5.44
N ASP A 175 17.81 -34.47 -4.92
CA ASP A 175 18.44 -34.82 -3.65
C ASP A 175 17.73 -34.14 -2.45
N LEU A 176 16.71 -33.29 -2.72
CA LEU A 176 15.92 -32.58 -1.70
C LEU A 176 14.94 -33.53 -1.01
N SER A 177 15.25 -33.94 0.22
CA SER A 177 14.39 -34.81 1.03
C SER A 177 13.48 -34.06 2.02
N GLY A 178 13.63 -32.73 2.12
CA GLY A 178 13.03 -31.90 3.16
C GLY A 178 13.74 -31.98 4.52
N GLU A 179 14.79 -32.78 4.68
CA GLU A 179 15.52 -32.88 5.95
C GLU A 179 16.43 -31.67 6.18
N VAL A 180 16.21 -30.97 7.30
CA VAL A 180 16.96 -29.76 7.68
C VAL A 180 18.13 -30.11 8.61
N LYS A 181 19.30 -29.53 8.31
CA LYS A 181 20.55 -29.70 9.08
C LYS A 181 20.88 -28.51 10.00
N HIS A 182 20.07 -27.45 9.98
CA HIS A 182 20.25 -26.25 10.78
C HIS A 182 20.16 -26.54 12.30
N LYS A 183 21.01 -25.90 13.13
CA LYS A 183 21.18 -26.21 14.56
C LYS A 183 19.88 -26.18 15.37
N GLY A 184 18.92 -25.33 15.01
CA GLY A 184 17.60 -25.23 15.69
C GLY A 184 16.51 -26.19 15.21
N TYR A 185 16.69 -26.85 14.05
CA TYR A 185 15.66 -27.66 13.38
C TYR A 185 16.19 -29.02 12.93
N LYS A 186 17.31 -29.45 13.53
CA LYS A 186 18.07 -30.64 13.13
C LYS A 186 17.17 -31.88 13.09
N HIS A 187 17.18 -32.58 11.95
CA HIS A 187 16.39 -33.80 11.68
C HIS A 187 14.87 -33.61 11.55
N ARG A 188 14.36 -32.38 11.50
CA ARG A 188 12.98 -32.14 11.07
C ARG A 188 12.88 -32.26 9.56
N LYS A 189 11.82 -32.91 9.09
CA LYS A 189 11.42 -32.89 7.68
C LYS A 189 10.40 -31.77 7.47
N LEU A 190 10.75 -30.82 6.63
CA LEU A 190 9.94 -29.65 6.32
C LEU A 190 9.51 -29.71 4.84
N PRO A 191 8.18 -29.72 4.54
CA PRO A 191 7.65 -29.81 3.17
C PRO A 191 8.22 -28.75 2.22
N GLU A 192 8.43 -27.53 2.71
CA GLU A 192 8.97 -26.39 1.98
C GLU A 192 10.41 -26.59 1.47
N TYR A 193 11.13 -27.61 1.96
CA TYR A 193 12.47 -27.99 1.52
C TYR A 193 12.51 -29.30 0.71
N GLN A 194 11.35 -29.90 0.44
CA GLN A 194 11.26 -31.05 -0.47
C GLN A 194 11.34 -30.61 -1.94
N HIS A 195 11.02 -29.35 -2.20
CA HIS A 195 10.96 -28.73 -3.51
C HIS A 195 11.74 -27.40 -3.49
N PRO A 196 12.37 -27.01 -4.61
CA PRO A 196 12.94 -25.67 -4.74
C PRO A 196 11.80 -24.65 -4.80
N CYS A 197 12.01 -23.45 -4.26
CA CYS A 197 11.09 -22.35 -4.50
C CYS A 197 11.36 -21.69 -5.87
N LEU A 198 10.38 -20.95 -6.38
CA LEU A 198 10.46 -20.31 -7.69
C LEU A 198 11.59 -19.27 -7.76
N LEU A 199 11.96 -18.68 -6.63
CA LEU A 199 13.11 -17.77 -6.53
C LEU A 199 14.46 -18.49 -6.71
N GLU A 200 14.52 -19.79 -6.40
CA GLU A 200 15.76 -20.57 -6.38
C GLU A 200 16.15 -21.16 -7.74
N VAL A 201 15.29 -21.03 -8.76
CA VAL A 201 15.53 -21.61 -10.10
C VAL A 201 16.33 -20.69 -11.02
N VAL A 202 16.53 -19.43 -10.63
CA VAL A 202 17.28 -18.43 -11.41
C VAL A 202 18.18 -17.60 -10.50
N PRO A 203 19.46 -17.36 -10.87
CA PRO A 203 20.36 -16.53 -10.07
C PRO A 203 20.03 -15.04 -10.21
N GLN A 204 20.36 -14.29 -9.16
CA GLN A 204 20.01 -12.89 -8.97
C GLN A 204 21.19 -12.11 -8.37
N CYS A 205 21.49 -10.92 -8.91
CA CYS A 205 22.43 -9.98 -8.32
C CYS A 205 22.00 -8.53 -8.54
N SER A 206 22.58 -7.61 -7.78
CA SER A 206 22.48 -6.19 -8.07
C SER A 206 23.26 -5.83 -9.34
N ALA A 207 22.84 -4.78 -10.04
CA ALA A 207 23.56 -4.21 -11.17
C ALA A 207 24.89 -3.57 -10.73
N GLY A 208 24.92 -2.93 -9.56
CA GLY A 208 26.12 -2.30 -8.98
C GLY A 208 27.06 -3.25 -8.26
N ASN A 209 26.52 -4.33 -7.68
CA ASN A 209 27.26 -5.40 -7.02
C ASN A 209 26.98 -6.77 -7.68
N LEU A 210 27.97 -7.25 -8.42
CA LEU A 210 27.90 -8.50 -9.18
C LEU A 210 28.08 -9.75 -8.32
N GLU A 211 28.24 -9.63 -7.00
CA GLU A 211 28.12 -10.79 -6.13
C GLU A 211 26.68 -11.29 -6.14
N ALA A 212 26.51 -12.61 -6.33
CA ALA A 212 25.18 -13.21 -6.37
C ALA A 212 24.50 -13.07 -5.00
N GLU A 213 23.56 -12.14 -4.89
CA GLU A 213 22.74 -11.96 -3.68
C GLU A 213 21.88 -13.18 -3.42
N ARG A 214 21.33 -13.81 -4.48
CA ARG A 214 20.55 -15.04 -4.40
C ARG A 214 21.05 -16.03 -5.44
N PRO A 215 22.01 -16.90 -5.08
CA PRO A 215 22.46 -17.96 -5.96
C PRO A 215 21.38 -19.03 -6.17
N ILE A 216 21.55 -19.85 -7.19
CA ILE A 216 20.68 -20.99 -7.45
C ILE A 216 20.62 -21.91 -6.21
N LEU A 217 19.40 -22.31 -5.85
CA LEU A 217 19.11 -23.17 -4.69
C LEU A 217 19.69 -22.65 -3.37
N HIS A 218 19.84 -21.32 -3.17
CA HIS A 218 20.48 -20.74 -1.99
C HIS A 218 19.93 -21.29 -0.66
N ARG A 219 18.61 -21.24 -0.45
CA ARG A 219 17.95 -21.66 0.79
C ARG A 219 18.12 -23.17 1.00
N ALA A 220 17.92 -23.96 -0.06
CA ALA A 220 18.16 -25.39 -0.03
C ALA A 220 19.64 -25.71 0.29
N ARG A 221 20.60 -24.96 -0.24
CA ARG A 221 22.03 -25.14 0.06
C ARG A 221 22.35 -24.79 1.50
N THR A 222 21.82 -23.70 2.05
CA THR A 222 22.07 -23.28 3.42
C THR A 222 21.55 -24.29 4.45
N HIS A 223 20.34 -24.84 4.23
CA HIS A 223 19.62 -25.59 5.26
C HIS A 223 19.59 -27.12 5.07
N THR A 224 19.90 -27.64 3.88
CA THR A 224 19.76 -29.09 3.57
C THR A 224 21.11 -29.78 3.31
N ILE A 225 21.07 -30.98 2.73
CA ILE A 225 22.26 -31.75 2.32
C ILE A 225 23.08 -31.06 1.21
N LEU A 226 22.48 -30.12 0.47
CA LEU A 226 23.10 -29.43 -0.67
C LEU A 226 24.21 -28.44 -0.27
N ASN A 227 24.41 -28.13 1.02
CA ASN A 227 25.45 -27.21 1.51
C ASN A 227 26.86 -27.55 1.00
N LYS A 228 27.14 -28.84 0.78
CA LYS A 228 28.46 -29.32 0.35
C LYS A 228 28.74 -29.15 -1.15
N ILE A 229 27.76 -28.70 -1.94
CA ILE A 229 27.90 -28.56 -3.39
C ILE A 229 28.45 -27.17 -3.72
N ARG A 230 29.57 -27.14 -4.45
CA ARG A 230 30.13 -25.89 -4.99
C ARG A 230 29.27 -25.46 -6.20
N PRO A 231 28.82 -24.20 -6.26
CA PRO A 231 27.93 -23.72 -7.33
C PRO A 231 28.59 -23.63 -8.70
N GLY A 232 29.92 -23.75 -8.79
CA GLY A 232 30.64 -23.53 -10.05
C GLY A 232 30.38 -22.12 -10.59
N ASN A 233 30.41 -21.97 -11.92
CA ASN A 233 30.14 -20.70 -12.62
C ASN A 233 28.64 -20.47 -12.89
N VAL A 234 27.74 -21.19 -12.21
CA VAL A 234 26.29 -21.08 -12.47
C VAL A 234 25.72 -19.73 -12.06
N ASP A 235 26.29 -19.16 -11.00
CA ASP A 235 25.90 -17.87 -10.44
C ASP A 235 26.79 -16.73 -10.97
N ASP A 236 27.74 -17.00 -11.88
CA ASP A 236 28.62 -15.99 -12.46
C ASP A 236 27.82 -15.06 -13.40
N PRO A 237 27.66 -13.78 -13.07
CA PRO A 237 26.85 -12.87 -13.86
C PRO A 237 27.34 -12.72 -15.30
N ALA A 238 28.62 -12.96 -15.59
CA ALA A 238 29.16 -12.83 -16.95
C ALA A 238 28.78 -14.01 -17.87
N SER A 239 28.61 -15.21 -17.31
CA SER A 239 28.43 -16.44 -18.10
C SER A 239 27.09 -17.16 -17.86
N ALA A 240 26.33 -16.76 -16.84
CA ALA A 240 25.04 -17.36 -16.52
C ALA A 240 24.03 -17.23 -17.68
N PRO A 241 23.40 -18.33 -18.14
CA PRO A 241 22.46 -18.30 -19.26
C PRO A 241 21.14 -17.59 -18.92
N PHE A 242 20.74 -17.67 -17.65
CA PHE A 242 19.67 -16.89 -17.04
C PHE A 242 20.25 -16.07 -15.89
N MET A 243 19.87 -14.80 -15.82
CA MET A 243 20.29 -13.87 -14.77
C MET A 243 19.29 -12.72 -14.63
N LEU A 244 18.85 -12.43 -13.41
CA LEU A 244 18.13 -11.21 -13.08
C LEU A 244 19.11 -10.19 -12.49
N PHE A 245 19.19 -9.02 -13.11
CA PHE A 245 19.97 -7.89 -12.63
C PHE A 245 19.06 -6.86 -11.96
N GLY A 246 19.38 -6.49 -10.73
CA GLY A 246 18.58 -5.57 -9.93
C GLY A 246 19.14 -4.19 -9.86
N LEU A 247 18.36 -3.21 -10.28
CA LEU A 247 18.74 -1.82 -10.10
C LEU A 247 18.09 -1.29 -8.82
N HIS A 248 18.90 -1.15 -7.76
CA HIS A 248 18.44 -0.63 -6.47
C HIS A 248 18.15 0.87 -6.55
N ARG A 249 17.27 1.36 -5.66
CA ARG A 249 16.95 2.80 -5.58
C ARG A 249 18.22 3.66 -5.43
N ASP A 250 19.13 3.27 -4.55
CA ASP A 250 20.35 4.05 -4.28
C ASP A 250 21.26 4.10 -5.52
N GLU A 251 21.19 3.07 -6.36
CA GLU A 251 21.88 2.98 -7.65
C GLU A 251 21.17 3.76 -8.75
N THR A 252 19.96 4.30 -8.54
CA THR A 252 19.28 5.14 -9.53
C THR A 252 19.74 6.61 -9.51
N GLU A 253 20.55 7.01 -8.53
CA GLU A 253 21.16 8.33 -8.49
C GLU A 253 22.14 8.55 -9.65
N LYS A 254 22.21 9.79 -10.18
CA LYS A 254 22.92 10.10 -11.43
C LYS A 254 24.37 9.58 -11.49
N THR A 255 25.12 9.70 -10.40
CA THR A 255 26.52 9.29 -10.33
C THR A 255 26.68 7.76 -10.23
N GLN A 256 25.76 7.08 -9.54
CA GLN A 256 25.84 5.64 -9.29
C GLN A 256 25.23 4.82 -10.44
N LEU A 257 24.19 5.33 -11.09
CA LEU A 257 23.46 4.64 -12.16
C LEU A 257 24.36 4.20 -13.30
N ARG A 258 25.15 5.14 -13.83
CA ARG A 258 26.05 4.82 -14.95
C ARG A 258 27.03 3.72 -14.56
N THR A 259 27.62 3.79 -13.37
CA THR A 259 28.55 2.76 -12.88
C THR A 259 27.88 1.40 -12.72
N ALA A 260 26.65 1.35 -12.17
CA ALA A 260 25.90 0.11 -12.04
C ALA A 260 25.57 -0.51 -13.41
N LEU A 261 25.13 0.31 -14.36
CA LEU A 261 24.81 -0.14 -15.72
C LEU A 261 26.07 -0.59 -16.49
N GLU A 262 27.20 0.11 -16.35
CA GLU A 262 28.48 -0.26 -16.99
C GLU A 262 29.06 -1.57 -16.42
N ARG A 263 28.86 -1.84 -15.13
CA ARG A 263 29.27 -3.11 -14.49
C ARG A 263 28.40 -4.28 -14.93
N THR A 264 27.12 -4.04 -15.22
CA THR A 264 26.19 -5.10 -15.65
C THR A 264 26.66 -5.73 -16.98
N PRO A 265 27.01 -7.03 -17.01
CA PRO A 265 27.61 -7.61 -18.22
C PRO A 265 26.57 -7.81 -19.34
N PRO A 266 26.84 -7.42 -20.61
CA PRO A 266 25.97 -7.74 -21.74
C PRO A 266 26.05 -9.24 -22.11
N PRO A 267 25.09 -9.79 -22.88
CA PRO A 267 23.86 -9.15 -23.34
C PRO A 267 22.75 -9.11 -22.27
N LEU A 268 22.06 -7.98 -22.21
CA LEU A 268 20.72 -7.86 -21.63
C LEU A 268 19.67 -7.99 -22.74
N HIS A 269 18.55 -8.63 -22.44
CA HIS A 269 17.54 -9.00 -23.45
C HIS A 269 16.24 -8.21 -23.31
N ALA A 270 15.86 -7.85 -22.09
CA ALA A 270 14.67 -7.05 -21.80
C ALA A 270 14.79 -6.35 -20.43
N VAL A 271 13.87 -5.41 -20.19
CA VAL A 271 13.67 -4.76 -18.89
C VAL A 271 12.29 -5.12 -18.36
N VAL A 272 12.22 -5.49 -17.09
CA VAL A 272 10.96 -5.57 -16.33
C VAL A 272 10.87 -4.31 -15.49
N LEU A 273 9.89 -3.46 -15.82
CA LEU A 273 9.60 -2.25 -15.08
C LEU A 273 8.40 -2.50 -14.16
N ASP A 274 8.67 -2.59 -12.86
CA ASP A 274 7.65 -2.58 -11.82
C ASP A 274 7.17 -1.14 -11.62
N ALA A 275 6.14 -0.80 -12.40
CA ALA A 275 5.51 0.51 -12.44
C ALA A 275 4.24 0.55 -11.57
N ARG A 276 4.15 -0.35 -10.57
CA ARG A 276 3.13 -0.29 -9.54
C ARG A 276 3.31 0.95 -8.68
N ARG A 277 2.23 1.44 -8.10
CA ARG A 277 2.24 2.69 -7.34
C ARG A 277 3.32 2.70 -6.26
N ARG A 278 3.36 1.65 -5.44
CA ARG A 278 4.36 1.46 -4.38
C ARG A 278 5.81 1.50 -4.88
N SER A 279 6.05 1.02 -6.09
CA SER A 279 7.38 0.90 -6.67
C SER A 279 7.81 2.22 -7.30
N ILE A 280 6.88 2.94 -7.92
CA ILE A 280 7.10 4.28 -8.45
C ILE A 280 7.28 5.32 -7.34
N ASP A 281 6.53 5.22 -6.24
CA ASP A 281 6.68 6.12 -5.09
C ASP A 281 8.11 6.05 -4.51
N ALA A 282 8.76 4.89 -4.60
CA ALA A 282 10.16 4.74 -4.20
C ALA A 282 11.14 5.54 -5.09
N LEU A 283 10.76 5.90 -6.32
CA LEU A 283 11.56 6.78 -7.20
C LEU A 283 11.37 8.28 -6.90
N GLY A 284 10.47 8.62 -5.97
CA GLY A 284 10.20 9.97 -5.51
C GLY A 284 9.15 10.73 -6.32
N ALA A 285 8.89 11.98 -5.94
CA ALA A 285 7.86 12.82 -6.54
C ALA A 285 8.02 13.04 -8.05
N GLU A 286 9.26 13.12 -8.52
CA GLU A 286 9.63 13.34 -9.92
C GLU A 286 9.96 12.01 -10.62
N TRP A 287 9.26 10.93 -10.25
CA TRP A 287 9.50 9.58 -10.75
C TRP A 287 9.57 9.49 -12.28
N HIS A 288 8.78 10.32 -13.00
CA HIS A 288 8.74 10.34 -14.45
C HIS A 288 10.09 10.79 -15.03
N ALA A 289 10.69 11.84 -14.46
CA ALA A 289 11.99 12.36 -14.87
C ALA A 289 13.12 11.39 -14.48
N SER A 290 12.99 10.73 -13.32
CA SER A 290 13.90 9.66 -12.90
C SER A 290 13.86 8.49 -13.88
N LEU A 291 12.68 8.01 -14.27
CA LEU A 291 12.55 6.93 -15.25
C LEU A 291 13.04 7.33 -16.64
N GLU A 292 12.74 8.55 -17.09
CA GLU A 292 13.25 9.07 -18.37
C GLU A 292 14.79 9.06 -18.39
N PHE A 293 15.42 9.54 -17.30
CA PHE A 293 16.86 9.52 -17.14
C PHE A 293 17.43 8.09 -17.13
N ILE A 294 16.81 7.16 -16.41
CA ILE A 294 17.25 5.77 -16.32
C ILE A 294 17.17 5.07 -17.68
N LEU A 295 16.05 5.22 -18.39
CA LEU A 295 15.86 4.64 -19.72
C LEU A 295 16.84 5.24 -20.74
N ALA A 296 17.15 6.54 -20.64
CA ALA A 296 18.14 7.18 -21.49
C ALA A 296 19.57 6.64 -21.24
N GLU A 297 20.01 6.52 -19.99
CA GLU A 297 21.34 5.95 -19.70
C GLU A 297 21.42 4.46 -20.07
N LEU A 298 20.35 3.69 -19.84
CA LEU A 298 20.27 2.30 -20.29
C LEU A 298 20.45 2.20 -21.81
N ARG A 299 19.76 3.07 -22.56
CA ARG A 299 19.91 3.14 -24.02
C ARG A 299 21.32 3.51 -24.44
N ASN A 300 21.99 4.40 -23.71
CA ASN A 300 23.35 4.83 -24.01
C ASN A 300 24.38 3.69 -23.83
N ILE A 301 24.21 2.85 -22.79
CA ILE A 301 25.19 1.81 -22.42
C ILE A 301 24.89 0.48 -23.12
N HIS A 302 23.64 -0.01 -23.01
CA HIS A 302 23.22 -1.33 -23.47
C HIS A 302 22.44 -1.32 -24.80
N GLY A 303 22.13 -0.14 -25.33
CA GLY A 303 21.28 0.03 -26.51
C GLY A 303 19.78 0.01 -26.16
N THR A 304 18.92 0.12 -27.17
CA THR A 304 17.47 0.14 -26.96
C THR A 304 16.95 -1.26 -26.61
N LEU A 305 16.80 -1.52 -25.31
CA LEU A 305 16.19 -2.74 -24.80
C LEU A 305 14.66 -2.63 -24.75
N PRO A 306 13.93 -3.71 -25.09
CA PRO A 306 12.47 -3.72 -24.97
C PRO A 306 12.06 -3.85 -23.49
N VAL A 307 10.97 -3.18 -23.12
CA VAL A 307 10.51 -3.02 -21.73
C VAL A 307 9.11 -3.62 -21.59
N LEU A 308 8.92 -4.54 -20.64
CA LEU A 308 7.60 -4.88 -20.13
C LEU A 308 7.36 -4.06 -18.86
N ALA A 309 6.43 -3.11 -18.94
CA ALA A 309 6.02 -2.33 -17.78
C ALA A 309 4.71 -2.88 -17.21
N VAL A 310 4.66 -3.11 -15.90
CA VAL A 310 3.45 -3.59 -15.21
C VAL A 310 3.03 -2.54 -14.19
N THR A 311 1.78 -2.12 -14.25
CA THR A 311 1.23 -1.09 -13.37
C THR A 311 -0.15 -1.46 -12.85
N ASP A 312 -0.50 -0.86 -11.73
CA ASP A 312 -1.80 -0.89 -11.07
C ASP A 312 -2.47 0.47 -11.07
N GLU A 313 -2.01 1.39 -11.93
CA GLU A 313 -2.59 2.71 -12.02
C GLU A 313 -2.79 3.14 -13.49
N PRO A 314 -4.04 3.39 -13.93
CA PRO A 314 -4.35 3.77 -15.31
C PRO A 314 -3.63 5.04 -15.78
N TYR A 315 -3.38 6.00 -14.88
CA TYR A 315 -2.62 7.20 -15.20
C TYR A 315 -1.17 6.87 -15.57
N ILE A 316 -0.51 6.04 -14.75
CA ILE A 316 0.85 5.58 -14.98
C ILE A 316 0.91 4.77 -16.28
N GLN A 317 -0.07 3.88 -16.52
CA GLN A 317 -0.18 3.12 -17.76
C GLN A 317 -0.15 4.04 -18.98
N HIS A 318 -0.94 5.11 -18.95
CA HIS A 318 -1.01 6.07 -20.04
C HIS A 318 0.34 6.76 -20.28
N ILE A 319 0.97 7.31 -19.23
CA ILE A 319 2.27 7.99 -19.39
C ILE A 319 3.32 7.06 -19.98
N LEU A 320 3.41 5.83 -19.45
CA LEU A 320 4.34 4.84 -19.97
C LEU A 320 4.07 4.55 -21.44
N ALA A 321 2.79 4.40 -21.80
CA ALA A 321 2.39 3.98 -23.12
C ALA A 321 2.55 5.08 -24.19
N THR A 322 2.31 6.34 -23.85
CA THR A 322 2.27 7.46 -24.80
C THR A 322 3.46 8.40 -24.73
N THR A 323 4.28 8.32 -23.68
CA THR A 323 5.36 9.30 -23.45
C THR A 323 6.70 8.62 -23.20
N LEU A 324 6.84 7.87 -22.09
CA LEU A 324 8.16 7.37 -21.67
C LEU A 324 8.72 6.27 -22.59
N LEU A 325 7.93 5.23 -22.88
CA LEU A 325 8.40 4.11 -23.70
C LEU A 325 8.52 4.47 -25.19
N PRO A 326 7.62 5.27 -25.80
CA PRO A 326 7.85 5.80 -27.15
C PRO A 326 9.14 6.61 -27.25
N ALA A 327 9.42 7.50 -26.28
CA ALA A 327 10.66 8.29 -26.26
C ALA A 327 11.92 7.42 -26.10
N HIS A 328 11.85 6.35 -25.30
CA HIS A 328 12.92 5.35 -25.16
C HIS A 328 13.24 4.68 -26.51
N HIS A 329 12.21 4.25 -27.24
CA HIS A 329 12.33 3.67 -28.58
C HIS A 329 12.66 4.68 -29.69
N GLY A 330 12.59 5.98 -29.39
CA GLY A 330 12.75 7.03 -30.38
C GLY A 330 11.63 7.06 -31.41
N LEU A 331 10.41 6.67 -31.01
CA LEU A 331 9.20 6.75 -31.83
C LEU A 331 8.67 8.19 -31.88
N PRO A 332 7.91 8.58 -32.93
CA PRO A 332 7.22 9.86 -32.99
C PRO A 332 6.24 10.05 -31.82
N TRP A 333 5.96 11.30 -31.43
CA TRP A 333 5.08 11.62 -30.28
C TRP A 333 3.64 11.09 -30.39
N LEU A 334 3.19 10.71 -31.59
CA LEU A 334 1.85 10.18 -31.87
C LEU A 334 1.76 8.66 -31.75
N GLU A 335 2.90 7.96 -31.73
CA GLU A 335 2.91 6.51 -31.61
C GLU A 335 2.88 6.10 -30.13
N SER A 336 2.01 5.14 -29.81
CA SER A 336 1.95 4.53 -28.48
C SER A 336 2.45 3.09 -28.55
N VAL A 337 3.08 2.63 -27.47
CA VAL A 337 3.42 1.21 -27.37
C VAL A 337 2.15 0.39 -27.08
N PRO A 338 2.11 -0.89 -27.48
CA PRO A 338 0.96 -1.75 -27.18
C PRO A 338 0.64 -1.79 -25.69
N THR A 339 -0.66 -1.77 -25.39
CA THR A 339 -1.19 -1.88 -24.03
C THR A 339 -2.20 -3.01 -23.96
N PHE A 340 -2.28 -3.65 -22.79
CA PHE A 340 -3.38 -4.54 -22.46
C PHE A 340 -3.77 -4.36 -20.99
N ALA A 341 -5.04 -4.66 -20.68
CA ALA A 341 -5.57 -4.52 -19.33
C ALA A 341 -6.26 -5.78 -18.82
N ARG A 342 -6.18 -6.01 -17.51
CA ARG A 342 -6.89 -7.08 -16.81
C ARG A 342 -7.50 -6.56 -15.53
N HIS A 343 -8.78 -6.86 -15.36
CA HIS A 343 -9.44 -6.67 -14.08
C HIS A 343 -8.98 -7.73 -13.09
N SER A 344 -8.62 -7.32 -11.88
CA SER A 344 -8.01 -8.18 -10.86
C SER A 344 -8.48 -7.78 -9.47
N ILE A 345 -9.36 -8.59 -8.88
CA ILE A 345 -9.73 -8.51 -7.45
C ILE A 345 -9.03 -9.67 -6.78
N ARG A 346 -7.91 -9.42 -6.08
CA ARG A 346 -7.19 -10.46 -5.35
C ARG A 346 -7.46 -10.34 -3.86
N ARG A 347 -7.28 -11.47 -3.17
CA ARG A 347 -7.07 -11.47 -1.73
C ARG A 347 -5.57 -11.41 -1.48
N PRO A 348 -5.10 -10.65 -0.48
CA PRO A 348 -3.71 -10.70 -0.05
C PRO A 348 -3.27 -12.15 0.21
N GLY A 349 -2.11 -12.56 -0.31
CA GLY A 349 -1.59 -13.92 -0.19
C GLY A 349 -2.12 -14.94 -1.22
N ALA A 350 -3.16 -14.60 -1.98
CA ALA A 350 -3.71 -15.45 -3.03
C ALA A 350 -2.92 -15.35 -4.35
N LEU A 351 -1.59 -15.55 -4.30
CA LEU A 351 -0.72 -15.50 -5.49
C LEU A 351 -1.21 -16.44 -6.62
N PHE A 352 -1.91 -17.53 -6.26
CA PHE A 352 -2.34 -18.64 -7.13
C PHE A 352 -3.85 -18.88 -7.22
N GLU A 353 -4.69 -18.00 -6.67
CA GLU A 353 -6.14 -18.13 -6.87
C GLU A 353 -6.54 -17.36 -8.14
N GLU A 354 -7.37 -17.99 -8.98
CA GLU A 354 -8.04 -17.27 -10.05
C GLU A 354 -9.02 -16.29 -9.41
N PRO A 355 -9.05 -15.02 -9.84
CA PRO A 355 -10.01 -14.07 -9.31
C PRO A 355 -11.43 -14.57 -9.59
N PRO A 356 -12.39 -14.33 -8.68
CA PRO A 356 -13.78 -14.72 -8.90
C PRO A 356 -14.32 -14.04 -10.17
N SER A 357 -15.25 -14.72 -10.86
CA SER A 357 -15.93 -14.14 -12.01
C SER A 357 -16.64 -12.84 -11.59
N PHE A 358 -16.30 -11.73 -12.25
CA PHE A 358 -16.82 -10.41 -11.93
C PHE A 358 -17.98 -10.05 -12.85
N VAL A 359 -19.18 -9.89 -12.29
CA VAL A 359 -20.34 -9.33 -13.00
C VAL A 359 -20.78 -8.06 -12.27
N PRO A 360 -20.48 -6.86 -12.80
CA PRO A 360 -20.79 -5.62 -12.12
C PRO A 360 -22.31 -5.40 -12.03
N SER A 361 -22.82 -5.15 -10.83
CA SER A 361 -24.22 -4.79 -10.55
C SER A 361 -24.34 -3.42 -9.86
N GLY A 362 -25.36 -2.65 -10.20
CA GLY A 362 -25.56 -1.28 -9.67
C GLY A 362 -24.82 -0.17 -10.43
N ALA A 363 -24.83 1.03 -9.85
CA ALA A 363 -24.41 2.30 -10.47
C ALA A 363 -25.05 2.52 -11.85
N GLN A 364 -26.39 2.41 -11.88
CA GLN A 364 -27.19 2.62 -13.10
C GLN A 364 -27.30 4.11 -13.39
N GLU A 365 -27.51 4.91 -12.34
CA GLU A 365 -27.51 6.37 -12.41
C GLU A 365 -26.29 6.92 -11.65
N ILE A 366 -25.47 7.71 -12.32
CA ILE A 366 -24.32 8.38 -11.73
C ILE A 366 -24.51 9.88 -11.93
N GLN A 367 -24.48 10.61 -10.83
CA GLN A 367 -24.51 12.07 -10.83
C GLN A 367 -23.21 12.61 -10.27
N SER A 368 -22.77 13.74 -10.79
CA SER A 368 -21.64 14.48 -10.25
C SER A 368 -22.09 15.89 -9.90
N SER A 369 -21.57 16.42 -8.80
CA SER A 369 -21.73 17.81 -8.41
C SER A 369 -20.41 18.36 -7.90
N SER A 370 -20.17 19.63 -8.18
CA SER A 370 -18.90 20.28 -7.90
C SER A 370 -19.08 21.65 -7.25
N PHE A 371 -17.99 22.16 -6.68
CA PHE A 371 -17.92 23.54 -6.25
C PHE A 371 -16.79 24.29 -6.97
N GLU A 372 -17.02 25.59 -7.18
CA GLU A 372 -16.10 26.53 -7.82
C GLU A 372 -15.83 27.73 -6.89
N GLY A 373 -14.96 28.66 -7.28
CA GLY A 373 -14.79 29.94 -6.58
C GLY A 373 -13.35 30.20 -6.11
N THR A 374 -13.20 30.74 -4.89
CA THR A 374 -11.92 31.19 -4.30
C THR A 374 -10.88 30.07 -4.30
N THR A 375 -11.29 28.84 -3.97
CA THR A 375 -10.42 27.66 -3.89
C THR A 375 -9.69 27.40 -5.21
N LEU A 376 -10.40 27.34 -6.35
CA LEU A 376 -9.79 27.03 -7.65
C LEU A 376 -8.87 28.16 -8.14
N LYS A 377 -9.26 29.42 -7.90
CA LYS A 377 -8.42 30.59 -8.21
C LYS A 377 -7.10 30.56 -7.43
N LEU A 378 -7.17 30.20 -6.14
CA LEU A 378 -6.02 30.05 -5.27
C LEU A 378 -5.11 28.91 -5.73
N ILE A 379 -5.66 27.74 -6.01
CA ILE A 379 -4.92 26.59 -6.55
C ILE A 379 -4.24 26.94 -7.89
N SER A 380 -4.94 27.62 -8.81
CA SER A 380 -4.37 28.04 -10.09
C SER A 380 -3.20 29.02 -9.93
N GLN A 381 -3.26 29.91 -8.94
CA GLN A 381 -2.16 30.83 -8.63
C GLN A 381 -0.97 30.07 -8.04
N ILE A 382 -1.22 29.15 -7.10
CA ILE A 382 -0.20 28.27 -6.53
C ILE A 382 0.52 27.49 -7.65
N ARG A 383 -0.22 26.90 -8.61
CA ARG A 383 0.36 26.21 -9.78
C ARG A 383 1.29 27.11 -10.60
N THR A 384 0.86 28.34 -10.86
CA THR A 384 1.67 29.32 -11.59
C THR A 384 2.99 29.61 -10.87
N LEU A 385 2.93 29.77 -9.54
CA LEU A 385 4.12 30.01 -8.71
C LEU A 385 5.01 28.77 -8.63
N ARG A 386 4.45 27.56 -8.56
CA ARG A 386 5.21 26.29 -8.58
C ARG A 386 6.01 26.15 -9.85
N LYS A 387 5.38 26.37 -11.01
CA LYS A 387 6.07 26.39 -12.30
C LYS A 387 7.22 27.37 -12.29
N LYS A 388 7.01 28.56 -11.72
CA LYS A 388 8.05 29.59 -11.63
C LYS A 388 9.18 29.20 -10.67
N ALA A 389 8.88 28.54 -9.56
CA ALA A 389 9.87 28.02 -8.61
C ALA A 389 10.78 27.00 -9.28
N ARG A 390 10.20 26.08 -10.07
CA ARG A 390 10.95 25.11 -10.88
C ARG A 390 11.83 25.78 -11.93
N ASP A 391 11.31 26.78 -12.64
CA ASP A 391 12.10 27.57 -13.61
C ASP A 391 13.32 28.24 -12.94
N LEU A 392 13.17 28.67 -11.68
CA LEU A 392 14.23 29.27 -10.87
C LEU A 392 15.12 28.24 -10.14
N ARG A 393 14.81 26.94 -10.25
CA ARG A 393 15.46 25.84 -9.50
C ARG A 393 15.37 26.01 -7.98
N ASP A 394 14.32 26.65 -7.50
CA ASP A 394 13.99 26.78 -6.08
C ASP A 394 13.11 25.61 -5.65
N PHE A 395 13.74 24.45 -5.41
CA PHE A 395 13.03 23.19 -5.11
C PHE A 395 12.31 23.23 -3.76
N GLU A 396 12.86 23.92 -2.76
CA GLU A 396 12.22 24.12 -1.45
C GLU A 396 10.94 24.93 -1.58
N ALA A 397 10.94 26.00 -2.39
CA ALA A 397 9.74 26.77 -2.66
C ALA A 397 8.68 25.97 -3.45
N ASP A 398 9.07 25.16 -4.44
CA ASP A 398 8.12 24.28 -5.14
C ASP A 398 7.49 23.26 -4.20
N LEU A 399 8.29 22.61 -3.35
CA LEU A 399 7.81 21.67 -2.33
C LEU A 399 6.85 22.38 -1.35
N ALA A 400 7.22 23.56 -0.87
CA ALA A 400 6.40 24.34 0.03
C ALA A 400 5.06 24.75 -0.58
N LEU A 401 5.06 25.17 -1.84
CA LEU A 401 3.85 25.48 -2.59
C LEU A 401 3.00 24.23 -2.90
N ARG A 402 3.61 23.06 -3.09
CA ARG A 402 2.88 21.79 -3.23
C ARG A 402 2.14 21.42 -1.94
N ASP A 403 2.81 21.52 -0.80
CA ASP A 403 2.19 21.26 0.50
C ASP A 403 1.08 22.29 0.81
N LEU A 404 1.29 23.56 0.44
CA LEU A 404 0.26 24.59 0.51
C LEU A 404 -0.96 24.23 -0.34
N GLN A 405 -0.76 23.78 -1.58
CA GLN A 405 -1.84 23.35 -2.47
C GLN A 405 -2.66 22.21 -1.83
N ARG A 406 -1.99 21.24 -1.20
CA ARG A 406 -2.62 20.11 -0.51
C ARG A 406 -3.42 20.56 0.70
N ALA A 407 -2.86 21.44 1.54
CA ALA A 407 -3.55 21.98 2.71
C ALA A 407 -4.81 22.77 2.31
N VAL A 408 -4.70 23.65 1.31
CA VAL A 408 -5.85 24.40 0.76
C VAL A 408 -6.95 23.44 0.30
N ARG A 409 -6.59 22.40 -0.46
CA ARG A 409 -7.56 21.41 -0.94
C ARG A 409 -8.24 20.67 0.22
N ARG A 410 -7.47 20.17 1.20
CA ARG A 410 -8.02 19.46 2.38
C ARG A 410 -9.02 20.33 3.12
N CYS A 411 -8.65 21.58 3.40
CA CYS A 411 -9.51 22.56 4.06
C CYS A 411 -10.82 22.79 3.28
N SER A 412 -10.78 22.94 1.96
CA SER A 412 -12.00 23.14 1.14
C SER A 412 -12.94 21.93 1.10
N ARG A 413 -12.43 20.72 1.38
CA ARG A 413 -13.17 19.45 1.31
C ARG A 413 -13.82 19.06 2.63
N LEU A 414 -13.52 19.78 3.71
CA LEU A 414 -14.13 19.53 5.01
C LEU A 414 -15.64 19.72 4.97
N THR A 415 -16.33 18.89 5.75
CA THR A 415 -17.79 18.94 5.90
C THR A 415 -18.25 19.99 6.92
N SER A 416 -17.31 20.61 7.64
CA SER A 416 -17.52 21.77 8.49
C SER A 416 -16.21 22.54 8.69
N GLY A 417 -16.24 23.67 9.41
CA GLY A 417 -15.06 24.52 9.57
C GLY A 417 -13.84 23.81 10.16
N VAL A 418 -12.63 24.26 9.81
CA VAL A 418 -11.36 23.68 10.32
C VAL A 418 -11.28 23.74 11.84
N GLU A 419 -11.83 24.79 12.47
CA GLU A 419 -11.89 24.93 13.92
C GLU A 419 -12.78 23.85 14.55
N ASN A 420 -13.94 23.56 13.95
CA ASN A 420 -14.81 22.47 14.39
C ASN A 420 -14.14 21.10 14.27
N LEU A 421 -13.34 20.90 13.22
CA LEU A 421 -12.52 19.68 13.10
C LEU A 421 -11.46 19.62 14.20
N SER A 422 -10.76 20.73 14.46
CA SER A 422 -9.76 20.81 15.53
C SER A 422 -10.38 20.50 16.88
N ASP A 423 -11.53 21.09 17.20
CA ASP A 423 -12.26 20.85 18.45
C ASP A 423 -12.74 19.39 18.53
N PHE A 424 -13.23 18.83 17.43
CA PHE A 424 -13.61 17.43 17.35
C PHE A 424 -12.42 16.51 17.61
N VAL A 425 -11.28 16.75 16.95
CA VAL A 425 -10.05 15.96 17.14
C VAL A 425 -9.58 16.07 18.58
N TYR A 426 -9.49 17.30 19.11
CA TYR A 426 -9.09 17.59 20.48
C TYR A 426 -9.95 16.84 21.52
N GLN A 427 -11.28 16.83 21.31
CA GLN A 427 -12.21 16.07 22.15
C GLN A 427 -12.04 14.56 21.99
N GLU A 428 -11.83 14.08 20.77
CA GLU A 428 -11.71 12.64 20.46
C GLU A 428 -10.38 12.03 20.90
N ILE A 429 -9.33 12.84 21.06
CA ILE A 429 -8.01 12.39 21.53
C ILE A 429 -7.72 12.78 22.99
N ASP A 430 -8.77 13.12 23.74
CA ASP A 430 -8.73 13.41 25.18
C ASP A 430 -7.81 14.60 25.55
N HIS A 431 -7.89 15.67 24.76
CA HIS A 431 -7.25 16.95 25.05
C HIS A 431 -5.71 16.94 25.01
N ASP A 432 -5.11 16.00 24.27
CA ASP A 432 -3.67 15.97 24.02
C ASP A 432 -3.29 17.03 22.95
N ASP A 433 -2.62 18.10 23.38
CA ASP A 433 -2.24 19.21 22.52
C ASP A 433 -1.23 18.80 21.43
N ASP A 434 -0.25 17.95 21.76
CA ASP A 434 0.83 17.56 20.84
C ASP A 434 0.26 16.69 19.71
N ILE A 435 -0.61 15.76 20.04
CA ILE A 435 -1.22 14.86 19.05
C ILE A 435 -2.27 15.61 18.22
N THR A 436 -2.99 16.55 18.83
CA THR A 436 -3.93 17.41 18.09
C THR A 436 -3.16 18.24 17.09
N HIS A 437 -2.03 18.80 17.50
CA HIS A 437 -1.15 19.54 16.61
C HIS A 437 -0.68 18.68 15.43
N ASP A 438 -0.23 17.46 15.69
CA ASP A 438 0.23 16.53 14.64
C ASP A 438 -0.90 16.13 13.68
N LEU A 439 -2.11 15.87 14.19
CA LEU A 439 -3.28 15.52 13.37
C LEU A 439 -3.83 16.71 12.57
N MET A 440 -3.65 17.93 13.09
CA MET A 440 -4.11 19.17 12.45
C MET A 440 -3.06 19.82 11.53
N ALA A 441 -1.77 19.47 11.66
CA ALA A 441 -0.69 19.93 10.78
C ALA A 441 -0.99 19.79 9.28
N PRO A 442 -1.64 18.70 8.79
CA PRO A 442 -2.01 18.54 7.38
C PRO A 442 -3.03 19.58 6.86
N TYR A 443 -3.74 20.26 7.77
CA TYR A 443 -4.74 21.30 7.49
C TYR A 443 -4.18 22.72 7.73
N ASP A 444 -2.95 22.87 8.21
CA ASP A 444 -2.31 24.17 8.39
C ASP A 444 -1.83 24.73 7.04
N VAL A 445 -2.56 25.72 6.51
CA VAL A 445 -2.17 26.44 5.28
C VAL A 445 -1.05 27.46 5.52
N ARG A 446 -0.77 27.84 6.77
CA ARG A 446 0.23 28.87 7.12
C ARG A 446 1.62 28.32 7.28
N ALA A 447 1.79 27.14 7.87
CA ALA A 447 3.10 26.48 7.96
C ALA A 447 3.83 26.37 6.60
N PRO A 448 3.23 25.81 5.53
CA PRO A 448 3.90 25.72 4.24
C PRO A 448 4.14 27.09 3.61
N PHE A 449 3.22 28.05 3.77
CA PHE A 449 3.41 29.42 3.28
C PHE A 449 4.58 30.12 3.97
N ARG A 450 4.73 29.97 5.30
CA ARG A 450 5.84 30.55 6.06
C ARG A 450 7.19 30.05 5.55
N ARG A 451 7.33 28.78 5.16
CA ARG A 451 8.59 28.27 4.58
C ARG A 451 9.02 29.03 3.32
N ILE A 452 8.08 29.54 2.54
CA ILE A 452 8.36 30.34 1.34
C ILE A 452 8.89 31.73 1.75
N THR A 453 8.29 32.34 2.78
CA THR A 453 8.60 33.73 3.20
C THR A 453 9.75 33.82 4.20
N SER A 454 9.99 32.78 5.01
CA SER A 454 11.02 32.76 6.07
C SER A 454 12.39 32.30 5.58
N SER A 455 12.46 31.65 4.42
CA SER A 455 13.71 31.17 3.84
C SER A 455 14.51 32.36 3.32
N ILE A 456 15.44 32.86 4.14
CA ILE A 456 16.43 33.88 3.76
C ILE A 456 17.21 33.31 2.56
N GLY A 457 16.83 33.70 1.35
CA GLY A 457 17.41 33.19 0.11
C GLY A 457 16.44 32.49 -0.87
N SER A 458 15.13 32.41 -0.61
CA SER A 458 14.20 31.90 -1.64
C SER A 458 14.27 32.79 -2.89
N ALA A 459 14.75 32.20 -3.99
CA ALA A 459 14.83 32.87 -5.28
C ALA A 459 13.45 33.24 -5.80
N LEU A 460 12.44 32.40 -5.52
CA LEU A 460 11.05 32.72 -5.85
C LEU A 460 10.57 33.94 -5.08
N HIS A 461 10.79 34.00 -3.76
CA HIS A 461 10.37 35.13 -2.92
C HIS A 461 10.96 36.46 -3.37
N LEU A 462 12.26 36.48 -3.68
CA LEU A 462 12.96 37.67 -4.14
C LEU A 462 12.49 38.13 -5.53
N THR A 463 12.16 37.19 -6.42
CA THR A 463 11.79 37.50 -7.82
C THR A 463 10.31 37.83 -7.99
N MET A 464 9.43 37.23 -7.18
CA MET A 464 7.97 37.27 -7.34
C MET A 464 7.26 37.87 -6.12
N HIS A 465 7.86 38.85 -5.45
CA HIS A 465 7.38 39.39 -4.17
C HIS A 465 5.91 39.86 -4.21
N GLU A 466 5.49 40.59 -5.25
CA GLU A 466 4.10 41.06 -5.41
C GLU A 466 3.11 39.89 -5.55
N SER A 467 3.49 38.86 -6.30
CA SER A 467 2.63 37.68 -6.51
C SER A 467 2.48 36.83 -5.25
N ILE A 468 3.50 36.85 -4.37
CA ILE A 468 3.47 36.18 -3.07
C ILE A 468 2.68 37.01 -2.06
N GLY A 469 2.80 38.34 -2.08
CA GLY A 469 1.93 39.23 -1.30
C GLY A 469 0.45 39.05 -1.67
N ALA A 470 0.14 39.01 -2.96
CA ALA A 470 -1.21 38.72 -3.45
C ALA A 470 -1.70 37.30 -3.09
N LEU A 471 -0.78 36.32 -2.98
CA LEU A 471 -1.11 34.99 -2.50
C LEU A 471 -1.46 35.02 -1.00
N ASP A 472 -0.72 35.78 -0.19
CA ASP A 472 -0.99 35.94 1.25
C ASP A 472 -2.37 36.55 1.53
N GLU A 473 -2.71 37.63 0.82
CA GLU A 473 -4.04 38.27 0.93
C GLU A 473 -5.17 37.28 0.62
N ARG A 474 -5.01 36.48 -0.44
CA ARG A 474 -6.00 35.46 -0.81
C ARG A 474 -6.03 34.29 0.17
N LEU A 475 -4.89 33.90 0.74
CA LEU A 475 -4.83 32.88 1.79
C LEU A 475 -5.51 33.34 3.08
N ASN A 476 -5.41 34.63 3.42
CA ASN A 476 -6.15 35.23 4.54
C ASN A 476 -7.66 35.14 4.31
N ALA A 477 -8.14 35.59 3.15
CA ALA A 477 -9.56 35.52 2.80
C ALA A 477 -10.07 34.07 2.78
N PHE A 478 -9.30 33.15 2.18
CA PHE A 478 -9.60 31.72 2.15
C PHE A 478 -9.69 31.11 3.56
N SER A 479 -8.75 31.47 4.45
CA SER A 479 -8.73 30.96 5.82
C SER A 479 -9.97 31.40 6.60
N GLN A 480 -10.49 32.60 6.34
CA GLN A 480 -11.75 33.08 6.94
C GLN A 480 -12.96 32.32 6.37
N GLU A 481 -13.03 32.17 5.04
CA GLU A 481 -14.11 31.47 4.35
C GLU A 481 -14.26 30.02 4.85
N VAL A 482 -13.14 29.29 4.96
CA VAL A 482 -13.17 27.88 5.36
C VAL A 482 -13.35 27.69 6.87
N ARG A 483 -13.04 28.69 7.71
CA ARG A 483 -13.39 28.65 9.14
C ARG A 483 -14.90 28.62 9.35
N GLU A 484 -15.64 29.44 8.60
CA GLU A 484 -17.09 29.57 8.76
C GLU A 484 -17.86 28.44 8.04
N ALA A 485 -17.59 28.24 6.75
CA ALA A 485 -18.33 27.27 5.94
C ALA A 485 -17.51 26.85 4.70
N PRO A 486 -16.76 25.75 4.77
CA PRO A 486 -16.08 25.22 3.60
C PRO A 486 -17.05 24.95 2.44
N PRO A 487 -16.61 25.11 1.18
CA PRO A 487 -17.46 24.86 0.01
C PRO A 487 -18.10 23.47 -0.01
N MET A 488 -17.37 22.43 0.42
CA MET A 488 -17.89 21.07 0.46
C MET A 488 -19.02 20.89 1.49
N ALA A 489 -18.97 21.59 2.63
CA ALA A 489 -20.01 21.54 3.65
C ALA A 489 -21.38 21.93 3.07
N ARG A 490 -21.42 23.01 2.27
CA ARG A 490 -22.64 23.46 1.58
C ARG A 490 -23.07 22.44 0.51
N LEU A 491 -22.14 21.97 -0.31
CA LEU A 491 -22.43 21.02 -1.38
C LEU A 491 -23.02 19.70 -0.85
N LEU A 492 -22.47 19.18 0.26
CA LEU A 492 -22.96 17.98 0.93
C LEU A 492 -24.37 18.21 1.51
N ARG A 493 -24.59 19.34 2.20
CA ARG A 493 -25.90 19.71 2.77
C ARG A 493 -26.99 19.76 1.70
N ASP A 494 -26.73 20.45 0.59
CA ASP A 494 -27.70 20.62 -0.50
C ASP A 494 -27.97 19.27 -1.22
N THR A 495 -26.96 18.40 -1.29
CA THR A 495 -27.13 17.04 -1.84
C THR A 495 -27.95 16.16 -0.92
N LEU A 496 -27.67 16.14 0.38
CA LEU A 496 -28.43 15.36 1.35
C LEU A 496 -29.90 15.79 1.40
N LYS A 497 -30.20 17.10 1.39
CA LYS A 497 -31.58 17.59 1.34
C LYS A 497 -32.35 17.06 0.12
N ARG A 498 -31.71 17.03 -1.06
CA ARG A 498 -32.31 16.49 -2.28
C ARG A 498 -32.53 14.97 -2.20
N THR A 499 -31.59 14.24 -1.59
CA THR A 499 -31.69 12.79 -1.42
C THR A 499 -32.74 12.42 -0.37
N PHE A 500 -32.83 13.16 0.73
CA PHE A 500 -33.80 12.96 1.80
C PHE A 500 -35.24 13.12 1.31
N ALA A 501 -35.50 14.09 0.42
CA ALA A 501 -36.80 14.26 -0.22
C ALA A 501 -37.28 13.01 -0.99
N LYS A 502 -36.36 12.14 -1.43
CA LYS A 502 -36.66 10.88 -2.12
C LYS A 502 -36.81 9.67 -1.19
N SER A 503 -36.67 9.86 0.13
CA SER A 503 -36.73 8.80 1.16
C SER A 503 -35.77 7.62 0.93
N ALA A 504 -34.63 7.87 0.26
CA ALA A 504 -33.67 6.81 -0.06
C ALA A 504 -32.77 6.46 1.13
N ASN A 505 -32.52 5.16 1.32
CA ASN A 505 -31.48 4.68 2.23
C ASN A 505 -30.11 5.08 1.65
N THR A 506 -29.34 5.85 2.42
CA THR A 506 -28.19 6.60 1.91
C THR A 506 -26.94 6.29 2.72
N ILE A 507 -25.82 6.08 2.03
CA ILE A 507 -24.49 6.04 2.64
C ILE A 507 -23.69 7.25 2.16
N VAL A 508 -23.08 7.96 3.09
CA VAL A 508 -22.11 9.02 2.81
C VAL A 508 -20.72 8.45 3.06
N VAL A 509 -19.89 8.49 2.03
CA VAL A 509 -18.55 7.90 2.04
C VAL A 509 -17.54 9.01 2.00
N LEU A 510 -16.73 9.10 3.05
CA LEU A 510 -15.59 10.01 3.13
C LEU A 510 -14.29 9.20 3.02
N PRO A 511 -13.17 9.80 2.62
CA PRO A 511 -12.01 8.99 2.29
C PRO A 511 -11.07 8.72 3.48
N ILE A 512 -11.24 9.41 4.63
CA ILE A 512 -10.62 9.07 5.92
C ILE A 512 -11.70 8.81 7.01
N PRO A 513 -11.54 7.80 7.88
CA PRO A 513 -12.49 7.50 8.96
C PRO A 513 -12.73 8.67 9.94
N MET A 514 -11.68 9.43 10.27
CA MET A 514 -11.79 10.63 11.11
C MET A 514 -12.71 11.68 10.47
N GLU A 515 -12.57 11.94 9.18
CA GLU A 515 -13.44 12.87 8.46
C GLU A 515 -14.88 12.36 8.41
N ALA A 516 -15.09 11.05 8.22
CA ALA A 516 -16.43 10.46 8.25
C ALA A 516 -17.14 10.65 9.59
N ALA A 517 -16.43 10.38 10.69
CA ALA A 517 -16.95 10.60 12.04
C ALA A 517 -17.22 12.08 12.33
N HIS A 518 -16.32 12.96 11.88
CA HIS A 518 -16.51 14.39 11.99
C HIS A 518 -17.73 14.87 11.21
N ALA A 519 -17.91 14.41 9.97
CA ALA A 519 -19.04 14.77 9.11
C ALA A 519 -20.38 14.37 9.75
N GLN A 520 -20.45 13.17 10.32
CA GLN A 520 -21.62 12.73 11.07
C GLN A 520 -21.93 13.67 12.24
N LYS A 521 -20.93 13.99 13.07
CA LYS A 521 -21.10 14.88 14.22
C LYS A 521 -21.54 16.28 13.80
N ALA A 522 -20.85 16.87 12.82
CA ALA A 522 -21.15 18.19 12.30
C ALA A 522 -22.57 18.31 11.73
N LEU A 523 -23.05 17.28 11.02
CA LEU A 523 -24.41 17.28 10.46
C LEU A 523 -25.49 17.04 11.51
N ILE A 524 -25.20 16.31 12.61
CA ILE A 524 -26.13 16.16 13.75
C ILE A 524 -26.28 17.48 14.51
N ASP A 525 -25.19 18.25 14.62
CA ASP A 525 -25.17 19.54 15.31
C ASP A 525 -25.64 20.70 14.41
N ASP A 526 -25.87 20.44 13.11
CA ASP A 526 -26.39 21.43 12.17
C ASP A 526 -27.81 21.88 12.55
N TRP A 527 -27.99 23.19 12.69
CA TRP A 527 -29.25 23.78 13.14
C TRP A 527 -30.42 23.56 12.15
N ALA A 528 -30.14 23.38 10.87
CA ALA A 528 -31.17 23.31 9.82
C ALA A 528 -31.60 21.87 9.50
N MET A 529 -30.69 20.90 9.57
CA MET A 529 -30.99 19.50 9.23
C MET A 529 -30.68 18.47 10.33
N GLY A 530 -30.09 18.88 11.45
CA GLY A 530 -29.62 17.95 12.49
C GLY A 530 -30.70 17.07 13.10
N ALA A 531 -31.95 17.55 13.19
CA ALA A 531 -33.09 16.74 13.64
C ALA A 531 -33.37 15.58 12.69
N GLU A 532 -33.49 15.84 11.38
CA GLU A 532 -33.75 14.83 10.36
C GLU A 532 -32.57 13.86 10.21
N VAL A 533 -31.34 14.36 10.30
CA VAL A 533 -30.12 13.52 10.28
C VAL A 533 -30.11 12.55 11.46
N ARG A 534 -30.43 13.03 12.68
CA ARG A 534 -30.46 12.19 13.89
C ARG A 534 -31.53 11.11 13.80
N GLU A 535 -32.72 11.45 13.30
CA GLU A 535 -33.81 10.51 13.06
C GLU A 535 -33.38 9.41 12.06
N ARG A 536 -32.88 9.78 10.89
CA ARG A 536 -32.47 8.81 9.86
C ARG A 536 -31.31 7.92 10.28
N ILE A 537 -30.37 8.42 11.09
CA ILE A 537 -29.31 7.59 11.67
C ILE A 537 -29.92 6.57 12.65
N SER A 538 -30.85 7.02 13.52
CA SER A 538 -31.51 6.13 14.48
C SER A 538 -32.35 5.02 13.81
N GLU A 539 -32.91 5.31 12.64
CA GLU A 539 -33.65 4.37 11.80
C GLU A 539 -32.75 3.51 10.88
N ALA A 540 -31.43 3.67 10.96
CA ALA A 540 -30.45 3.04 10.06
C ALA A 540 -30.67 3.33 8.55
N LYS A 541 -31.29 4.47 8.21
CA LYS A 541 -31.49 4.96 6.83
C LYS A 541 -30.34 5.83 6.33
N LEU A 542 -29.46 6.28 7.22
CA LEU A 542 -28.28 7.10 6.92
C LEU A 542 -27.06 6.56 7.68
N GLN A 543 -25.95 6.37 6.96
CA GLN A 543 -24.66 5.98 7.54
C GLN A 543 -23.53 6.83 6.97
N PHE A 544 -22.51 7.08 7.80
CA PHE A 544 -21.27 7.73 7.43
C PHE A 544 -20.15 6.71 7.56
N LEU A 545 -19.46 6.45 6.46
CA LEU A 545 -18.44 5.42 6.39
C LEU A 545 -17.20 5.95 5.68
N ASP A 546 -16.08 5.32 5.94
CA ASP A 546 -14.95 5.39 5.02
C ASP A 546 -15.15 4.40 3.86
N ILE A 547 -14.24 4.40 2.90
CA ILE A 547 -14.33 3.50 1.75
C ILE A 547 -14.30 2.02 2.13
N ARG A 548 -13.53 1.65 3.17
CA ARG A 548 -13.47 0.26 3.64
C ARG A 548 -14.76 -0.12 4.36
N GLY A 549 -15.33 0.81 5.12
CA GLY A 549 -16.67 0.68 5.67
C GLY A 549 -17.70 0.44 4.56
N LEU A 550 -17.63 1.19 3.44
CA LEU A 550 -18.50 0.96 2.28
C LEU A 550 -18.34 -0.46 1.72
N GLN A 551 -17.11 -0.92 1.51
CA GLN A 551 -16.84 -2.28 1.00
C GLN A 551 -17.44 -3.34 1.93
N ALA A 552 -17.18 -3.25 3.24
CA ALA A 552 -17.70 -4.19 4.22
C ALA A 552 -19.24 -4.20 4.29
N GLU A 553 -19.87 -3.02 4.18
CA GLU A 553 -21.33 -2.90 4.19
C GLU A 553 -21.96 -3.46 2.90
N LEU A 554 -21.30 -3.30 1.75
CA LEU A 554 -21.74 -3.85 0.47
C LEU A 554 -21.56 -5.37 0.36
N GLU A 555 -20.65 -5.96 1.14
CA GLU A 555 -20.51 -7.41 1.26
C GLU A 555 -21.57 -8.05 2.17
N ALA A 556 -22.17 -7.27 3.08
CA ALA A 556 -23.22 -7.75 3.97
C ALA A 556 -24.58 -7.89 3.27
N GLU A 557 -25.48 -8.76 3.76
CA GLU A 557 -26.85 -8.90 3.21
C GLU A 557 -27.66 -7.58 3.22
N LEU A 558 -27.24 -6.62 4.06
CA LEU A 558 -27.77 -5.26 4.15
C LEU A 558 -27.55 -4.43 2.87
N ALA A 559 -26.58 -4.80 2.01
CA ALA A 559 -26.27 -4.15 0.75
C ALA A 559 -27.50 -3.94 -0.15
N ARG A 560 -28.46 -4.87 -0.13
CA ARG A 560 -29.70 -4.81 -0.92
C ARG A 560 -30.67 -3.71 -0.46
N ARG A 561 -30.45 -3.11 0.71
CA ARG A 561 -31.31 -2.05 1.26
C ARG A 561 -30.80 -0.65 0.92
N ILE A 562 -29.55 -0.49 0.52
CA ILE A 562 -28.95 0.82 0.25
C ILE A 562 -29.26 1.22 -1.20
N GLN A 563 -29.90 2.38 -1.37
CA GLN A 563 -30.32 2.86 -2.69
C GLN A 563 -29.33 3.89 -3.26
N THR A 564 -28.74 4.72 -2.39
CA THR A 564 -27.85 5.82 -2.79
C THR A 564 -26.52 5.77 -2.05
N ALA A 565 -25.39 5.91 -2.77
CA ALA A 565 -24.09 6.24 -2.19
C ALA A 565 -23.64 7.64 -2.62
N ILE A 566 -23.19 8.44 -1.65
CA ILE A 566 -22.62 9.77 -1.87
C ILE A 566 -21.12 9.70 -1.56
N LEU A 567 -20.28 9.81 -2.59
CA LEU A 567 -18.83 9.85 -2.45
C LEU A 567 -18.37 11.30 -2.29
N VAL A 568 -17.80 11.63 -1.15
CA VAL A 568 -17.39 13.00 -0.81
C VAL A 568 -15.89 13.16 -0.97
N ALA A 569 -15.50 14.01 -1.92
CA ALA A 569 -14.13 14.36 -2.27
C ALA A 569 -13.15 13.17 -2.39
N PRO A 570 -13.57 12.03 -3.00
CA PRO A 570 -12.71 10.85 -3.03
C PRO A 570 -11.42 11.14 -3.81
N PRO A 571 -10.28 10.55 -3.41
CA PRO A 571 -9.11 10.50 -4.25
C PRO A 571 -9.45 9.91 -5.62
N PRO A 572 -8.79 10.35 -6.71
CA PRO A 572 -9.09 9.85 -8.05
C PRO A 572 -8.98 8.33 -8.17
N SER A 573 -7.90 7.73 -7.65
CA SER A 573 -7.71 6.27 -7.66
C SER A 573 -8.84 5.56 -6.93
N LEU A 574 -9.22 6.06 -5.76
CA LEU A 574 -10.26 5.47 -4.94
C LEU A 574 -11.65 5.57 -5.56
N ALA A 575 -11.96 6.71 -6.19
CA ALA A 575 -13.21 6.87 -6.93
C ALA A 575 -13.33 5.82 -8.04
N LEU A 576 -12.22 5.54 -8.75
CA LEU A 576 -12.18 4.50 -9.76
C LEU A 576 -12.32 3.10 -9.12
N GLU A 577 -11.63 2.83 -8.02
CA GLU A 577 -11.71 1.56 -7.26
C GLU A 577 -13.14 1.26 -6.80
N VAL A 578 -13.88 2.25 -6.31
CA VAL A 578 -15.29 2.11 -5.94
C VAL A 578 -16.10 1.57 -7.11
N MET A 579 -15.86 2.08 -8.33
CA MET A 579 -16.60 1.63 -9.51
C MET A 579 -16.33 0.16 -9.86
N ALA A 580 -15.22 -0.41 -9.40
CA ALA A 580 -14.88 -1.81 -9.59
C ALA A 580 -15.40 -2.74 -8.50
N LEU A 581 -16.15 -2.23 -7.53
CA LEU A 581 -16.84 -3.09 -6.58
C LEU A 581 -17.91 -3.94 -7.30
N PRO A 582 -18.05 -5.24 -6.94
CA PRO A 582 -18.99 -6.14 -7.60
C PRO A 582 -20.44 -5.65 -7.55
N THR A 583 -20.83 -5.11 -6.41
CA THR A 583 -22.16 -4.59 -6.15
C THR A 583 -22.05 -3.17 -5.64
N LEU A 584 -22.77 -2.26 -6.28
CA LEU A 584 -22.93 -0.87 -5.86
C LEU A 584 -24.42 -0.54 -5.72
N PRO A 585 -24.78 0.52 -4.99
CA PRO A 585 -26.14 1.04 -5.00
C PRO A 585 -26.56 1.49 -6.41
N GLU A 586 -27.86 1.56 -6.67
CA GLU A 586 -28.38 1.94 -7.99
C GLU A 586 -28.02 3.38 -8.37
N HIS A 587 -28.04 4.28 -7.39
CA HIS A 587 -27.71 5.69 -7.54
C HIS A 587 -26.37 6.01 -6.85
N LEU A 588 -25.46 6.63 -7.59
CA LEU A 588 -24.18 7.10 -7.08
C LEU A 588 -24.03 8.59 -7.33
N ILE A 589 -23.67 9.34 -6.29
CA ILE A 589 -23.45 10.80 -6.36
C ILE A 589 -21.99 11.08 -6.00
N LEU A 590 -21.24 11.68 -6.91
CA LEU A 590 -19.87 12.11 -6.69
C LEU A 590 -19.81 13.61 -6.39
N LEU A 591 -19.28 13.99 -5.23
CA LEU A 591 -19.05 15.37 -4.83
C LEU A 591 -17.54 15.64 -4.80
N ALA A 592 -17.04 16.62 -5.56
CA ALA A 592 -15.62 16.97 -5.55
C ALA A 592 -15.39 18.42 -6.01
N ASP A 593 -14.20 18.98 -5.80
CA ASP A 593 -13.84 20.19 -6.55
C ASP A 593 -13.67 19.88 -8.05
N MET A 594 -13.80 20.91 -8.89
CA MET A 594 -13.78 20.77 -10.34
C MET A 594 -12.52 20.09 -10.90
N ASP A 595 -11.34 20.35 -10.31
CA ASP A 595 -10.11 19.72 -10.79
C ASP A 595 -10.11 18.21 -10.46
N HIS A 596 -10.54 17.83 -9.25
CA HIS A 596 -10.69 16.42 -8.87
C HIS A 596 -11.71 15.71 -9.73
N LEU A 597 -12.86 16.35 -9.96
CA LEU A 597 -13.91 15.76 -10.77
C LEU A 597 -13.42 15.52 -12.20
N ARG A 598 -12.62 16.44 -12.75
CA ARG A 598 -11.96 16.26 -14.04
C ARG A 598 -10.99 15.09 -14.03
N GLN A 599 -10.13 14.98 -13.02
CA GLN A 599 -9.17 13.87 -12.91
C GLN A 599 -9.89 12.51 -12.87
N ILE A 600 -10.94 12.41 -12.05
CA ILE A 600 -11.79 11.21 -11.97
C ILE A 600 -12.46 10.93 -13.32
N GLY A 601 -13.05 11.97 -13.94
CA GLY A 601 -13.73 11.85 -15.23
C GLY A 601 -12.79 11.40 -16.36
N ASP A 602 -11.61 12.01 -16.47
CA ASP A 602 -10.59 11.66 -17.45
C ASP A 602 -10.07 10.23 -17.23
N GLY A 603 -9.82 9.83 -15.98
CA GLY A 603 -9.43 8.47 -15.61
C GLY A 603 -10.51 7.44 -15.96
N ALA A 604 -11.77 7.72 -15.61
CA ALA A 604 -12.90 6.86 -15.93
C ALA A 604 -13.10 6.74 -17.46
N MET A 605 -12.98 7.85 -18.20
CA MET A 605 -13.07 7.81 -19.66
C MET A 605 -11.94 7.01 -20.30
N ARG A 606 -10.73 7.02 -19.74
CA ARG A 606 -9.63 6.15 -20.22
C ARG A 606 -9.95 4.68 -19.99
N LEU A 607 -10.35 4.32 -18.77
CA LEU A 607 -10.74 2.95 -18.43
C LEU A 607 -11.92 2.44 -19.26
N SER A 608 -12.87 3.32 -19.59
CA SER A 608 -14.01 2.97 -20.45
C SER A 608 -13.64 2.56 -21.89
N LYS A 609 -12.42 2.89 -22.34
CA LYS A 609 -11.92 2.54 -23.68
C LYS A 609 -11.19 1.20 -23.71
N LEU A 610 -10.88 0.61 -22.56
CA LEU A 610 -10.23 -0.68 -22.44
C LEU A 610 -11.27 -1.77 -22.69
N ARG A 611 -11.09 -2.51 -23.79
CA ARG A 611 -12.07 -3.53 -24.23
C ARG A 611 -12.13 -4.69 -23.24
N GLU A 612 -11.03 -4.96 -22.57
CA GLU A 612 -10.84 -6.06 -21.63
C GLU A 612 -11.63 -5.88 -20.32
N PHE A 613 -12.21 -4.69 -20.10
CA PHE A 613 -13.05 -4.40 -18.94
C PHE A 613 -14.54 -4.64 -19.20
N GLU A 614 -14.96 -4.96 -20.43
CA GLU A 614 -16.33 -5.37 -20.78
C GLU A 614 -17.42 -4.51 -20.11
N ASN A 615 -18.27 -5.09 -19.24
CA ASN A 615 -19.36 -4.40 -18.55
C ASN A 615 -18.88 -3.29 -17.59
N LEU A 616 -17.66 -3.43 -17.05
CA LEU A 616 -17.06 -2.42 -16.19
C LEU A 616 -16.69 -1.16 -17.00
N ALA A 617 -16.31 -1.31 -18.27
CA ALA A 617 -16.04 -0.18 -19.16
C ALA A 617 -17.28 0.71 -19.34
N ALA A 618 -18.48 0.13 -19.43
CA ALA A 618 -19.73 0.88 -19.52
C ALA A 618 -20.02 1.68 -18.24
N ARG A 619 -19.75 1.11 -17.08
CA ARG A 619 -19.89 1.77 -15.77
C ARG A 619 -18.92 2.95 -15.64
N PHE A 620 -17.67 2.79 -16.02
CA PHE A 620 -16.70 3.89 -16.09
C PHE A 620 -17.12 4.97 -17.10
N GLY A 621 -17.68 4.57 -18.24
CA GLY A 621 -18.20 5.49 -19.23
C GLY A 621 -19.33 6.37 -18.68
N ARG A 622 -20.20 5.84 -17.81
CA ARG A 622 -21.22 6.64 -17.11
C ARG A 622 -20.61 7.65 -16.14
N LEU A 623 -19.62 7.25 -15.36
CA LEU A 623 -18.91 8.16 -14.43
C LEU A 623 -18.21 9.29 -15.20
N GLY A 624 -17.49 8.95 -16.27
CA GLY A 624 -16.81 9.92 -17.12
C GLY A 624 -17.77 10.93 -17.76
N LYS A 625 -18.93 10.48 -18.23
CA LYS A 625 -19.99 11.36 -18.77
C LYS A 625 -20.58 12.28 -17.69
N ALA A 626 -20.93 11.74 -16.52
CA ALA A 626 -21.48 12.53 -15.42
C ALA A 626 -20.51 13.64 -14.98
N ALA A 627 -19.22 13.34 -14.88
CA ALA A 627 -18.18 14.32 -14.61
C ALA A 627 -18.08 15.39 -15.72
N ALA A 628 -18.07 14.97 -16.99
CA ALA A 628 -17.99 15.89 -18.12
C ALA A 628 -19.20 16.84 -18.22
N GLU A 629 -20.41 16.34 -17.99
CA GLU A 629 -21.64 17.13 -18.00
C GLU A 629 -21.66 18.19 -16.89
N GLU A 630 -21.18 17.84 -15.70
CA GLU A 630 -21.03 18.80 -14.60
C GLU A 630 -19.98 19.87 -14.94
N ILE A 631 -18.84 19.48 -15.51
CA ILE A 631 -17.80 20.44 -15.92
C ILE A 631 -18.33 21.42 -16.98
N GLN A 632 -19.11 20.92 -17.95
CA GLN A 632 -19.72 21.75 -18.98
C GLN A 632 -20.77 22.73 -18.43
N ARG A 633 -21.58 22.31 -17.45
CA ARG A 633 -22.59 23.15 -16.80
C ARG A 633 -22.01 24.42 -16.17
N HIS A 634 -20.77 24.34 -15.69
CA HIS A 634 -20.09 25.46 -15.03
C HIS A 634 -19.32 26.39 -15.99
N HIS A 635 -19.46 26.23 -17.33
CA HIS A 635 -18.75 27.01 -18.36
C HIS A 635 -17.21 27.08 -18.21
N GLY A 636 -16.63 26.24 -17.37
CA GLY A 636 -15.19 26.17 -17.16
C GLY A 636 -14.53 25.45 -18.33
N HIS A 637 -13.60 26.12 -18.99
CA HIS A 637 -12.48 25.43 -19.63
C HIS A 637 -11.37 25.33 -18.58
N PRO A 638 -11.36 24.31 -17.70
CA PRO A 638 -10.27 24.16 -16.75
C PRO A 638 -8.95 24.09 -17.52
N ALA A 639 -7.93 24.81 -17.04
CA ALA A 639 -6.59 24.78 -17.62
C ALA A 639 -6.15 23.31 -17.81
N PRO A 640 -5.49 22.95 -18.92
CA PRO A 640 -5.05 21.58 -19.15
C PRO A 640 -4.18 21.13 -17.98
N LEU A 641 -4.57 20.01 -17.34
CA LEU A 641 -3.81 19.43 -16.24
C LEU A 641 -2.44 19.01 -16.76
N HIS A 642 -1.36 19.54 -16.15
CA HIS A 642 0.00 19.12 -16.48
C HIS A 642 0.26 17.70 -15.97
N LEU A 643 1.25 17.01 -16.54
CA LEU A 643 1.65 15.67 -16.08
C LEU A 643 2.03 15.67 -14.59
N ASP A 644 2.65 16.74 -14.10
CA ASP A 644 3.06 16.86 -12.70
C ASP A 644 1.91 17.27 -11.75
N GLU A 645 0.69 17.45 -12.27
CA GLU A 645 -0.49 17.89 -11.53
C GLU A 645 -1.46 16.76 -11.18
N PHE A 646 -1.21 15.55 -11.70
CA PHE A 646 -1.80 14.34 -11.14
C PHE A 646 -1.08 14.07 -9.82
N ASP A 647 -1.47 14.83 -8.79
CA ASP A 647 -1.07 14.54 -7.41
C ASP A 647 -1.86 13.31 -6.97
N LEU A 648 -1.32 12.19 -7.43
CA LEU A 648 -1.61 10.83 -7.05
C LEU A 648 -1.65 10.65 -5.50
N ASP A 649 -1.15 11.63 -4.75
CA ASP A 649 -0.99 11.70 -3.28
C ASP A 649 -2.00 12.61 -2.55
N ASP A 650 -3.05 13.15 -3.19
CA ASP A 650 -3.98 14.06 -2.49
C ASP A 650 -4.63 13.43 -1.23
N TYR A 651 -4.52 12.10 -1.12
CA TYR A 651 -4.93 11.29 0.03
C TYR A 651 -3.87 10.38 0.64
N VAL A 652 -2.61 10.50 0.22
CA VAL A 652 -1.54 9.99 1.07
C VAL A 652 -1.54 10.93 2.27
N PRO A 653 -1.75 10.44 3.51
CA PRO A 653 -1.42 11.22 4.70
C PRO A 653 -0.03 11.75 4.44
N SER A 654 0.07 13.07 4.21
CA SER A 654 1.21 13.79 3.63
C SER A 654 2.48 13.02 3.91
N ALA A 655 3.12 12.45 2.87
CA ALA A 655 4.38 11.71 2.92
C ALA A 655 4.93 11.71 4.34
N ARG A 656 4.37 10.81 5.17
CA ARG A 656 4.73 10.80 6.57
C ARG A 656 6.24 10.60 6.52
N GLU A 657 7.00 11.48 7.13
CA GLU A 657 8.05 10.94 7.96
C GLU A 657 7.29 9.96 8.87
N ARG A 658 7.27 8.67 8.50
CA ARG A 658 6.38 7.63 9.05
C ARG A 658 6.86 7.42 10.47
N THR A 659 6.52 8.35 11.37
CA THR A 659 6.92 8.29 12.75
C THR A 659 5.98 7.33 13.46
N ILE A 660 6.47 6.14 13.76
CA ILE A 660 5.75 5.15 14.59
C ILE A 660 6.21 5.37 16.03
N ASN A 661 5.26 5.70 16.89
CA ASN A 661 5.54 5.93 18.29
C ASN A 661 5.16 4.68 19.11
N LEU A 662 6.16 3.98 19.64
CA LEU A 662 6.00 2.78 20.48
C LEU A 662 6.14 3.10 21.99
N LEU A 663 5.85 4.33 22.40
CA LEU A 663 5.89 4.76 23.80
C LEU A 663 4.60 4.36 24.55
N SER A 664 4.73 3.83 25.76
CA SER A 664 3.59 3.53 26.66
C SER A 664 3.36 4.67 27.65
N ALA A 665 2.09 4.94 28.00
CA ALA A 665 1.72 5.87 29.06
C ALA A 665 2.01 5.34 30.48
N GLU A 666 2.27 4.03 30.65
CA GLU A 666 2.52 3.42 31.96
C GLU A 666 3.99 3.51 32.43
N ASP A 667 4.94 3.75 31.52
CA ASP A 667 6.36 3.89 31.86
C ASP A 667 6.72 5.37 32.04
N ASP A 668 6.14 5.97 33.06
CA ASP A 668 6.38 7.35 33.45
C ASP A 668 7.77 7.52 34.10
N ARG A 669 8.54 8.49 33.59
CA ARG A 669 9.76 9.14 34.14
C ARG A 669 11.15 8.65 33.64
N GLY A 670 11.69 9.37 32.63
CA GLY A 670 13.13 9.71 32.58
C GLY A 670 14.11 8.83 31.77
N GLY A 671 13.68 7.99 30.84
CA GLY A 671 14.59 7.14 30.05
C GLY A 671 15.19 7.80 28.80
N ALA A 672 16.30 7.27 28.28
CA ALA A 672 16.82 7.57 26.93
C ALA A 672 15.80 7.13 25.85
N LEU A 673 15.72 7.87 24.75
CA LEU A 673 14.87 7.57 23.60
C LEU A 673 15.73 7.05 22.45
N ILE A 674 15.33 5.94 21.83
CA ILE A 674 15.97 5.42 20.62
C ILE A 674 15.07 5.78 19.43
N GLU A 675 15.61 6.56 18.50
CA GLU A 675 15.02 6.83 17.19
C GLU A 675 15.70 5.92 16.17
N LEU A 676 14.94 4.98 15.61
CA LEU A 676 15.39 4.15 14.49
C LEU A 676 14.92 4.80 13.20
N ARG A 677 15.81 4.91 12.21
CA ARG A 677 15.45 5.36 10.87
C ARG A 677 15.59 4.21 9.90
N THR A 678 14.63 4.09 8.99
CA THR A 678 14.66 3.07 7.95
C THR A 678 15.03 3.64 6.58
N ASN A 679 15.44 2.77 5.65
CA ASN A 679 15.69 3.14 4.25
C ASN A 679 14.44 3.66 3.51
N GLN A 680 13.24 3.38 4.03
CA GLN A 680 11.98 3.92 3.52
C GLN A 680 11.56 5.23 4.20
N GLY A 681 12.42 5.83 5.04
CA GLY A 681 12.13 7.09 5.73
C GLY A 681 11.14 6.96 6.88
N VAL A 682 10.96 5.74 7.42
CA VAL A 682 10.19 5.52 8.66
C VAL A 682 11.06 5.90 9.86
N ARG A 683 10.50 6.68 10.78
CA ARG A 683 11.12 6.97 12.08
C ARG A 683 10.39 6.16 13.13
N ILE A 684 11.09 5.42 13.96
CA ILE A 684 10.45 4.63 15.02
C ILE A 684 11.00 5.11 16.35
N HIS A 685 10.13 5.65 17.18
CA HIS A 685 10.47 6.08 18.53
C HIS A 685 10.20 4.92 19.48
N ALA A 686 11.25 4.42 20.10
CA ALA A 686 11.20 3.29 21.02
C ALA A 686 12.06 3.57 22.27
N ARG A 687 11.75 2.89 23.38
CA ARG A 687 12.63 2.85 24.55
C ARG A 687 13.59 1.66 24.45
N PRO A 688 14.75 1.67 25.14
CA PRO A 688 15.75 0.60 25.07
C PRO A 688 15.20 -0.83 25.19
N LYS A 689 14.21 -1.04 26.07
CA LYS A 689 13.59 -2.34 26.35
C LYS A 689 12.38 -2.68 25.47
N THR A 690 11.95 -1.77 24.58
CA THR A 690 10.84 -2.04 23.66
C THR A 690 11.22 -3.20 22.75
N LYS A 691 10.40 -4.25 22.72
CA LYS A 691 10.63 -5.41 21.85
C LYS A 691 10.19 -5.10 20.43
N LEU A 692 11.10 -5.27 19.50
CA LEU A 692 10.90 -5.10 18.06
C LEU A 692 10.71 -6.46 17.38
N VAL A 693 9.99 -6.47 16.26
CA VAL A 693 9.81 -7.65 15.41
C VAL A 693 10.80 -7.56 14.27
N LEU A 694 11.82 -8.41 14.27
CA LEU A 694 12.79 -8.50 13.17
C LEU A 694 12.44 -9.66 12.26
N PHE A 695 13.00 -9.59 11.06
CA PHE A 695 12.79 -10.53 9.99
C PHE A 695 14.13 -11.12 9.55
N ASP A 696 14.26 -12.43 9.69
CA ASP A 696 15.33 -13.23 9.09
C ASP A 696 14.76 -14.01 7.92
N ARG A 697 15.12 -13.54 6.72
CA ARG A 697 14.63 -14.09 5.45
C ARG A 697 15.01 -15.55 5.22
N GLU A 698 16.10 -16.01 5.84
CA GLU A 698 16.62 -17.36 5.64
C GLU A 698 16.13 -18.33 6.73
N ALA A 699 15.27 -17.88 7.66
CA ALA A 699 14.84 -18.72 8.76
C ALA A 699 14.00 -19.92 8.25
N PRO A 700 14.26 -21.14 8.74
CA PRO A 700 13.72 -22.35 8.13
C PRO A 700 12.26 -22.69 8.46
N ALA A 701 11.56 -21.90 9.29
CA ALA A 701 10.16 -22.19 9.66
C ALA A 701 9.34 -20.94 10.06
N ASN A 702 9.95 -20.00 10.78
CA ASN A 702 9.36 -18.69 11.05
C ASN A 702 10.42 -17.62 10.84
N PRO A 703 10.26 -16.73 9.86
CA PRO A 703 11.22 -15.66 9.60
C PRO A 703 11.12 -14.51 10.59
N PHE A 704 10.05 -14.44 11.41
CA PHE A 704 9.90 -13.38 12.40
C PHE A 704 10.44 -13.79 13.77
N TYR A 705 11.28 -12.94 14.37
CA TYR A 705 11.81 -13.11 15.72
C TYR A 705 11.84 -11.79 16.50
N GLU A 706 11.93 -11.87 17.83
CA GLU A 706 11.96 -10.70 18.71
C GLU A 706 13.37 -10.30 19.12
N LYS A 707 13.60 -9.00 19.28
CA LYS A 707 14.83 -8.41 19.83
C LYS A 707 14.52 -7.07 20.48
N GLU A 708 15.30 -6.66 21.47
CA GLU A 708 15.12 -5.34 22.11
C GLU A 708 15.66 -4.21 21.24
N ALA A 709 15.04 -3.02 21.33
CA ALA A 709 15.46 -1.85 20.55
C ALA A 709 16.93 -1.46 20.78
N GLN A 710 17.44 -1.60 22.00
CA GLN A 710 18.86 -1.33 22.31
C GLN A 710 19.85 -2.31 21.65
N GLN A 711 19.36 -3.47 21.22
CA GLN A 711 20.17 -4.51 20.58
C GLN A 711 20.10 -4.44 19.05
N ALA A 712 19.20 -3.61 18.50
CA ALA A 712 19.06 -3.40 17.06
C ALA A 712 20.35 -2.80 16.48
N LYS A 713 20.70 -3.19 15.26
CA LYS A 713 21.89 -2.72 14.54
C LYS A 713 21.50 -2.15 13.18
N GLN A 714 22.33 -1.26 12.66
CA GLN A 714 22.24 -0.84 11.27
C GLN A 714 22.34 -2.08 10.35
N GLY A 715 21.48 -2.16 9.34
CA GLY A 715 21.33 -3.31 8.46
C GLY A 715 20.38 -4.41 8.97
N ASP A 716 19.91 -4.34 10.22
CA ASP A 716 18.87 -5.26 10.70
C ASP A 716 17.54 -5.01 9.95
N GLN A 717 16.83 -6.09 9.61
CA GLN A 717 15.54 -6.06 8.92
C GLN A 717 14.38 -6.08 9.92
N LEU A 718 13.66 -4.97 10.03
CA LEU A 718 12.62 -4.69 11.00
C LEU A 718 11.23 -4.73 10.36
N CYS A 719 10.32 -5.56 10.86
CA CYS A 719 8.90 -5.51 10.50
C CYS A 719 8.25 -4.24 11.07
N VAL A 720 7.90 -3.32 10.19
CA VAL A 720 7.28 -2.04 10.50
C VAL A 720 5.76 -2.24 10.65
N ILE A 721 5.32 -2.41 11.90
CA ILE A 721 3.90 -2.48 12.26
C ILE A 721 3.33 -1.05 12.27
N GLY A 722 3.11 -0.50 11.08
CA GLY A 722 2.46 0.80 10.87
C GLY A 722 0.97 0.64 10.50
N GLU A 723 0.27 1.77 10.33
CA GLU A 723 -1.18 1.78 10.03
C GLU A 723 -1.58 0.92 8.82
N GLN A 724 -0.78 0.95 7.74
CA GLN A 724 -1.00 0.12 6.55
C GLN A 724 -0.92 -1.38 6.86
N PHE A 725 0.02 -1.77 7.74
CA PHE A 725 0.15 -3.15 8.17
C PHE A 725 -1.05 -3.53 9.05
N GLU A 726 -1.38 -2.70 10.03
CA GLU A 726 -2.47 -2.97 10.96
C GLU A 726 -3.82 -3.13 10.27
N ASP A 727 -4.10 -2.27 9.30
CA ASP A 727 -5.36 -2.23 8.58
C ASP A 727 -5.66 -3.52 7.80
N MET A 728 -4.63 -4.09 7.20
CA MET A 728 -4.76 -5.35 6.46
C MET A 728 -4.60 -6.55 7.38
N ALA A 729 -3.75 -6.47 8.41
CA ALA A 729 -3.64 -7.52 9.40
C ALA A 729 -5.00 -7.80 10.09
N ARG A 730 -5.85 -6.76 10.21
CA ARG A 730 -7.24 -6.87 10.70
C ARG A 730 -8.19 -7.63 9.78
N THR A 731 -7.95 -7.65 8.47
CA THR A 731 -8.78 -8.43 7.54
C THR A 731 -8.39 -9.90 7.55
N LEU A 732 -7.16 -10.20 7.96
CA LEU A 732 -6.57 -11.53 7.97
C LEU A 732 -6.74 -12.25 9.31
N ILE A 733 -6.66 -11.54 10.44
CA ILE A 733 -6.85 -12.10 11.77
C ILE A 733 -7.78 -11.21 12.57
N ASP A 734 -8.95 -11.74 12.92
CA ASP A 734 -9.83 -11.14 13.92
C ASP A 734 -9.22 -11.36 15.31
N LEU A 735 -8.23 -10.52 15.68
CA LEU A 735 -7.68 -10.46 17.03
C LEU A 735 -8.75 -9.93 17.99
N ARG A 736 -9.74 -10.76 18.30
CA ARG A 736 -10.78 -10.47 19.27
C ARG A 736 -10.22 -10.52 20.69
N VAL A 737 -9.90 -9.35 21.26
CA VAL A 737 -10.00 -9.06 22.72
C VAL A 737 -10.07 -7.52 22.82
N PRO A 738 -11.00 -6.83 23.55
CA PRO A 738 -11.49 -7.11 24.91
C PRO A 738 -12.99 -6.76 25.17
N ALA A 739 -13.90 -6.88 24.18
CA ALA A 739 -15.32 -6.52 24.39
C ALA A 739 -16.01 -7.37 25.49
N ASP A 740 -15.58 -8.63 25.64
CA ASP A 740 -16.10 -9.55 26.66
C ASP A 740 -15.74 -9.13 28.09
N GLU A 741 -14.57 -8.52 28.30
CA GLU A 741 -14.17 -8.03 29.64
C GLU A 741 -14.85 -6.71 30.01
N VAL A 742 -15.15 -5.83 29.03
CA VAL A 742 -15.97 -4.64 29.27
C VAL A 742 -17.40 -5.02 29.63
N ARG A 743 -17.97 -6.01 28.95
CA ARG A 743 -19.27 -6.57 29.30
C ARG A 743 -19.25 -7.25 30.67
N ALA A 744 -18.18 -7.95 31.03
CA ALA A 744 -18.00 -8.52 32.36
C ALA A 744 -17.95 -7.44 33.47
N TYR A 745 -17.28 -6.31 33.20
CA TYR A 745 -17.31 -5.14 34.08
C TYR A 745 -18.73 -4.61 34.26
N HIS A 746 -19.47 -4.39 33.17
CA HIS A 746 -20.86 -3.92 33.22
C HIS A 746 -21.77 -4.89 33.96
N GLU A 747 -21.63 -6.19 33.72
CA GLU A 747 -22.38 -7.22 34.42
C GLU A 747 -22.10 -7.20 35.93
N GLU A 748 -20.85 -7.04 36.34
CA GLU A 748 -20.49 -6.93 37.76
C GLU A 748 -21.02 -5.64 38.37
N VAL A 749 -20.94 -4.51 37.66
CA VAL A 749 -21.50 -3.23 38.12
C VAL A 749 -23.04 -3.35 38.27
N ARG A 750 -23.74 -3.98 37.33
CA ARG A 750 -25.18 -4.28 37.42
C ARG A 750 -25.51 -5.10 38.67
N GLN A 751 -24.74 -6.15 38.92
CA GLN A 751 -24.91 -7.01 40.11
C GLN A 751 -24.65 -6.25 41.42
N ARG A 752 -23.70 -5.30 41.45
CA ARG A 752 -23.46 -4.49 42.66
C ARG A 752 -24.52 -3.42 42.88
N ILE A 753 -25.06 -2.84 41.80
CA ILE A 753 -26.12 -1.82 41.88
C ILE A 753 -27.45 -2.43 42.29
N SER A 754 -27.76 -3.68 41.92
CA SER A 754 -29.01 -4.34 42.31
C SER A 754 -29.11 -4.56 43.82
N LEU A 755 -27.98 -4.56 44.54
CA LEU A 755 -27.91 -4.62 46.01
C LEU A 755 -28.23 -3.29 46.70
N LEU A 756 -28.36 -2.19 45.95
CA LEU A 756 -28.74 -0.89 46.47
C LEU A 756 -30.25 -0.68 46.35
N ALA A 757 -30.89 -0.20 47.43
CA ALA A 757 -32.32 0.11 47.43
C ALA A 757 -32.61 1.44 46.69
N GLY A 758 -33.76 1.52 46.04
CA GLY A 758 -34.26 2.74 45.42
C GLY A 758 -34.12 2.84 43.90
N GLY A 759 -34.60 3.95 43.35
CA GLY A 759 -34.50 4.29 41.93
C GLY A 759 -33.08 4.68 41.50
N LEU A 760 -32.84 4.85 40.20
CA LEU A 760 -31.52 5.20 39.63
C LEU A 760 -30.89 6.44 40.29
N SER A 761 -31.68 7.47 40.59
CA SER A 761 -31.19 8.70 41.25
C SER A 761 -30.81 8.47 42.72
N GLU A 762 -31.55 7.62 43.44
CA GLU A 762 -31.26 7.27 44.84
C GLU A 762 -30.00 6.40 44.95
N LYS A 763 -29.83 5.48 43.99
CA LYS A 763 -28.62 4.66 43.83
C LYS A 763 -27.38 5.49 43.51
N ALA A 764 -27.49 6.48 42.63
CA ALA A 764 -26.41 7.42 42.34
C ALA A 764 -26.01 8.24 43.57
N ARG A 765 -26.99 8.70 44.37
CA ARG A 765 -26.73 9.43 45.63
C ARG A 765 -26.01 8.54 46.66
N ALA A 766 -26.44 7.29 46.79
CA ALA A 766 -25.78 6.34 47.68
C ALA A 766 -24.32 6.03 47.27
N ILE A 767 -24.02 5.99 45.97
CA ILE A 767 -22.66 5.80 45.45
C ILE A 767 -21.83 7.08 45.66
N TYR A 768 -22.41 8.26 45.41
CA TYR A 768 -21.79 9.55 45.67
C TYR A 768 -21.33 9.66 47.14
N ASP A 769 -22.21 9.38 48.10
CA ASP A 769 -21.91 9.42 49.53
C ASP A 769 -20.82 8.40 49.94
N ARG A 770 -20.78 7.24 49.27
CA ARG A 770 -19.76 6.21 49.50
C ARG A 770 -18.40 6.60 48.93
N ILE A 771 -18.35 7.24 47.77
CA ILE A 771 -17.10 7.78 47.20
C ILE A 771 -16.56 8.88 48.12
N GLN A 772 -17.39 9.80 48.59
CA GLN A 772 -16.97 10.86 49.50
C GLN A 772 -16.34 10.32 50.81
N LYS A 773 -16.87 9.21 51.34
CA LYS A 773 -16.32 8.51 52.52
C LYS A 773 -14.95 7.88 52.29
N THR A 774 -14.51 7.73 51.04
CA THR A 774 -13.15 7.25 50.72
C THR A 774 -12.09 8.36 50.74
N GLY A 775 -12.48 9.61 51.02
CA GLY A 775 -11.60 10.78 51.00
C GLY A 775 -11.35 11.34 49.60
N HIS A 776 -12.01 10.78 48.58
CA HIS A 776 -11.92 11.21 47.19
C HIS A 776 -13.06 12.17 46.84
N GLN A 777 -12.78 13.22 46.06
CA GLN A 777 -13.83 14.17 45.65
C GLN A 777 -14.79 13.50 44.66
N PRO A 778 -16.08 13.35 45.00
CA PRO A 778 -17.00 12.63 44.14
C PRO A 778 -17.36 13.45 42.88
N PRO A 779 -17.49 12.78 41.72
CA PRO A 779 -17.91 13.39 40.45
C PRO A 779 -19.40 13.80 40.51
N SER A 780 -19.87 14.58 39.52
CA SER A 780 -21.25 15.06 39.50
C SER A 780 -22.27 13.93 39.52
N HIS A 781 -23.43 14.19 40.13
CA HIS A 781 -24.53 13.23 40.28
C HIS A 781 -24.97 12.62 38.93
N ASP A 782 -25.05 13.44 37.88
CA ASP A 782 -25.43 12.99 36.54
C ASP A 782 -24.41 12.03 35.92
N ARG A 783 -23.11 12.22 36.18
CA ARG A 783 -22.07 11.30 35.70
C ARG A 783 -22.15 9.94 36.39
N ILE A 784 -22.49 9.91 37.67
CA ILE A 784 -22.70 8.65 38.39
C ILE A 784 -23.94 7.94 37.85
N ILE A 785 -25.02 8.67 37.56
CA ILE A 785 -26.24 8.12 36.91
C ILE A 785 -25.89 7.47 35.57
N ASP A 786 -25.05 8.12 34.76
CA ASP A 786 -24.59 7.56 33.49
C ASP A 786 -23.80 6.25 33.72
N TRP A 787 -22.85 6.20 34.64
CA TRP A 787 -22.08 4.96 34.88
C TRP A 787 -22.90 3.77 35.36
N ILE A 788 -24.03 4.03 36.02
CA ILE A 788 -24.88 2.98 36.60
C ILE A 788 -26.08 2.60 35.74
N ARG A 789 -26.26 3.21 34.55
CA ARG A 789 -27.32 2.86 33.58
C ARG A 789 -26.95 1.62 32.75
N VAL A 790 -26.51 0.57 33.44
CA VAL A 790 -25.83 -0.56 32.81
C VAL A 790 -26.75 -1.43 31.95
N ASP A 791 -28.05 -1.49 32.25
CA ASP A 791 -29.02 -2.25 31.46
C ASP A 791 -29.18 -1.72 30.03
N ALA A 792 -28.98 -0.42 29.81
CA ALA A 792 -28.96 0.15 28.46
C ALA A 792 -27.70 -0.31 27.70
N TYR A 793 -26.54 -0.34 28.36
CA TYR A 793 -25.26 -0.67 27.74
C TYR A 793 -25.12 -2.15 27.42
N LEU A 794 -25.66 -3.03 28.26
CA LEU A 794 -25.68 -4.48 28.02
C LEU A 794 -26.56 -4.88 26.83
N SER A 795 -27.48 -4.01 26.40
CA SER A 795 -28.35 -4.20 25.23
C SER A 795 -27.70 -3.79 23.89
N GLU A 796 -26.53 -3.12 23.93
CA GLU A 796 -25.78 -2.70 22.74
C GLU A 796 -24.97 -3.87 22.11
N ASP A 797 -24.65 -3.76 20.81
CA ASP A 797 -23.82 -4.74 20.11
C ASP A 797 -22.44 -4.85 20.77
N VAL A 798 -21.96 -6.08 20.96
CA VAL A 798 -20.64 -6.43 21.52
C VAL A 798 -19.50 -5.62 20.86
N ARG A 799 -19.64 -5.29 19.58
CA ARG A 799 -18.63 -4.57 18.79
C ARG A 799 -18.55 -3.07 19.10
N THR A 800 -19.59 -2.49 19.69
CA THR A 800 -19.72 -1.04 19.95
C THR A 800 -19.78 -0.68 21.43
N VAL A 801 -19.69 -1.67 22.34
CA VAL A 801 -19.82 -1.47 23.79
C VAL A 801 -18.81 -0.45 24.30
N ARG A 802 -19.32 0.68 24.80
CA ARG A 802 -18.53 1.72 25.45
C ARG A 802 -18.35 1.41 26.93
N PRO A 803 -17.17 1.58 27.53
CA PRO A 803 -16.94 1.14 28.91
C PRO A 803 -17.70 1.90 29.99
N HIS A 804 -18.31 3.07 29.70
CA HIS A 804 -19.20 3.82 30.60
C HIS A 804 -18.77 3.83 32.09
N ALA A 805 -17.51 4.19 32.34
CA ALA A 805 -16.89 4.23 33.67
C ALA A 805 -16.26 5.61 33.98
N PRO A 806 -15.71 5.85 35.18
CA PRO A 806 -14.86 7.02 35.46
C PRO A 806 -13.60 7.09 34.59
N TRP A 807 -13.12 8.30 34.29
CA TRP A 807 -12.03 8.55 33.32
C TRP A 807 -10.63 8.59 33.91
N ARG A 808 -10.50 8.89 35.20
CA ARG A 808 -9.21 8.83 35.92
C ARG A 808 -9.14 7.54 36.73
N ILE A 809 -7.94 6.98 36.88
CA ILE A 809 -7.75 5.74 37.64
C ILE A 809 -8.15 5.95 39.11
N GLU A 810 -7.90 7.13 39.67
CA GLU A 810 -8.28 7.47 41.04
C GLU A 810 -9.80 7.49 41.20
N ASP A 811 -10.52 8.13 40.27
CA ASP A 811 -11.98 8.16 40.24
C ASP A 811 -12.58 6.76 40.03
N PHE A 812 -11.93 5.95 39.18
CA PHE A 812 -12.36 4.58 38.87
C PHE A 812 -12.19 3.64 40.06
N LEU A 813 -11.05 3.72 40.75
CA LEU A 813 -10.80 2.95 41.96
C LEU A 813 -11.72 3.40 43.09
N ALA A 814 -12.01 4.70 43.22
CA ALA A 814 -12.97 5.21 44.20
C ALA A 814 -14.40 4.72 43.94
N PHE A 815 -14.84 4.75 42.68
CA PHE A 815 -16.15 4.25 42.25
C PHE A 815 -16.30 2.74 42.45
N THR A 816 -15.33 1.95 41.98
CA THR A 816 -15.37 0.48 42.13
C THR A 816 -15.28 0.06 43.60
N ARG A 817 -14.52 0.77 44.42
CA ARG A 817 -14.48 0.60 45.88
C ARG A 817 -15.83 0.93 46.53
N ALA A 818 -16.53 1.97 46.09
CA ALA A 818 -17.88 2.31 46.57
C ALA A 818 -18.93 1.24 46.23
N LEU A 819 -18.69 0.47 45.17
CA LEU A 819 -19.49 -0.70 44.77
C LEU A 819 -19.01 -2.03 45.41
N GLY A 820 -17.93 -2.00 46.20
CA GLY A 820 -17.37 -3.18 46.86
C GLY A 820 -16.61 -4.13 45.92
N ILE A 821 -16.17 -3.67 44.76
CA ILE A 821 -15.30 -4.42 43.84
C ILE A 821 -13.87 -4.32 44.39
N SER A 822 -13.15 -5.45 44.46
CA SER A 822 -11.78 -5.47 45.00
C SER A 822 -10.80 -4.69 44.11
N GLU A 823 -9.79 -4.08 44.71
CA GLU A 823 -8.82 -3.25 43.99
C GLU A 823 -8.07 -4.03 42.90
N THR A 824 -7.69 -5.29 43.15
CA THR A 824 -7.05 -6.15 42.15
C THR A 824 -7.93 -6.37 40.93
N ARG A 825 -9.24 -6.57 41.14
CA ARG A 825 -10.20 -6.78 40.05
C ARG A 825 -10.55 -5.46 39.35
N ALA A 826 -10.64 -4.36 40.10
CA ALA A 826 -10.79 -3.03 39.55
C ALA A 826 -9.60 -2.66 38.64
N ARG A 827 -8.34 -2.89 39.06
CA ARG A 827 -7.16 -2.63 38.22
C ARG A 827 -7.15 -3.48 36.94
N ARG A 828 -7.65 -4.72 37.00
CA ARG A 828 -7.84 -5.55 35.80
C ARG A 828 -8.92 -4.98 34.86
N TYR A 829 -10.08 -4.58 35.37
CA TYR A 829 -11.10 -3.90 34.55
C TYR A 829 -10.59 -2.57 34.01
N TRP A 830 -9.77 -1.85 34.78
CA TRP A 830 -9.16 -0.60 34.39
C TRP A 830 -8.26 -0.76 33.17
N SER A 831 -7.36 -1.76 33.14
CA SER A 831 -6.51 -2.03 31.97
C SER A 831 -7.33 -2.28 30.70
N THR A 832 -8.47 -2.97 30.83
CA THR A 832 -9.39 -3.28 29.73
C THR A 832 -10.18 -2.06 29.27
N ILE A 833 -10.72 -1.29 30.22
CA ILE A 833 -11.49 -0.06 29.99
C ILE A 833 -10.60 1.01 29.35
N GLN A 834 -9.36 1.14 29.81
CA GLN A 834 -8.34 2.00 29.22
C GLN A 834 -8.02 1.54 27.80
N GLY A 835 -7.78 0.24 27.56
CA GLY A 835 -7.58 -0.30 26.21
C GLY A 835 -8.76 -0.08 25.25
N THR A 836 -9.98 0.03 25.78
CA THR A 836 -11.20 0.31 24.99
C THR A 836 -11.38 1.81 24.71
N ARG A 837 -10.89 2.69 25.61
CA ARG A 837 -10.91 4.17 25.47
C ARG A 837 -9.76 4.69 24.64
N SER A 838 -8.56 4.14 24.82
CA SER A 838 -7.34 4.50 24.10
C SER A 838 -7.28 3.95 22.67
N ARG A 839 -8.45 3.60 22.08
CA ARG A 839 -8.62 2.99 20.75
C ARG A 839 -8.18 3.88 19.57
N ARG A 840 -7.61 5.07 19.82
CA ARG A 840 -6.92 5.89 18.81
C ARG A 840 -5.44 6.16 19.07
N LEU A 841 -4.91 5.95 20.29
CA LEU A 841 -3.53 6.34 20.63
C LEU A 841 -2.63 5.27 21.26
N SER A 842 -3.16 4.35 22.09
CA SER A 842 -2.39 3.16 22.54
C SER A 842 -2.46 1.99 21.56
N VAL A 843 -3.09 2.26 20.41
CA VAL A 843 -3.30 1.34 19.29
C VAL A 843 -1.99 0.79 18.78
N GLY A 844 -0.97 1.62 18.57
CA GLY A 844 0.31 1.19 18.02
C GLY A 844 1.03 0.20 18.93
N LEU A 845 1.16 0.49 20.23
CA LEU A 845 1.89 -0.40 21.15
C LEU A 845 1.13 -1.70 21.44
N LEU A 846 -0.15 -1.64 21.81
CA LEU A 846 -0.94 -2.85 22.13
C LEU A 846 -1.15 -3.75 20.90
N ARG A 847 -1.30 -3.17 19.70
CA ARG A 847 -1.38 -3.94 18.45
C ARG A 847 -0.02 -4.42 17.99
N HIS A 848 1.04 -3.63 18.14
CA HIS A 848 2.41 -4.09 17.96
C HIS A 848 2.69 -5.29 18.84
N GLU A 849 2.26 -5.31 20.11
CA GLU A 849 2.40 -6.46 20.98
C GLU A 849 1.54 -7.66 20.58
N ALA A 850 0.29 -7.43 20.15
CA ALA A 850 -0.61 -8.49 19.70
C ALA A 850 -0.11 -9.16 18.41
N TYR A 851 0.22 -8.36 17.39
CA TYR A 851 0.79 -8.85 16.12
C TYR A 851 2.20 -9.39 16.30
N ARG A 852 3.06 -8.79 17.14
CA ARG A 852 4.35 -9.38 17.55
C ARG A 852 4.14 -10.80 18.07
N THR A 853 3.17 -10.99 18.97
CA THR A 853 2.91 -12.31 19.56
C THR A 853 2.48 -13.33 18.51
N VAL A 854 1.62 -12.94 17.55
CA VAL A 854 1.19 -13.81 16.45
C VAL A 854 2.33 -14.11 15.48
N LEU A 855 3.09 -13.09 15.06
CA LEU A 855 4.16 -13.22 14.10
C LEU A 855 5.29 -14.10 14.65
N VAL A 856 5.70 -13.89 15.90
CA VAL A 856 6.83 -14.60 16.53
C VAL A 856 6.45 -16.01 17.00
N LYS A 857 5.20 -16.28 17.44
CA LYS A 857 4.81 -17.59 17.96
C LYS A 857 4.10 -18.46 16.91
N PRO A 858 4.67 -19.61 16.47
CA PRO A 858 4.09 -20.49 15.45
C PRO A 858 2.80 -21.24 15.83
N TYR A 859 2.36 -21.16 17.09
CA TYR A 859 1.15 -21.83 17.59
C TYR A 859 0.30 -20.89 18.46
N SER A 860 0.11 -19.65 18.02
CA SER A 860 -0.85 -18.75 18.66
C SER A 860 -2.29 -19.21 18.37
N ILE A 861 -3.27 -18.72 19.15
CA ILE A 861 -4.68 -19.18 19.30
C ILE A 861 -5.50 -19.16 17.98
N VAL A 862 -4.89 -18.80 16.85
CA VAL A 862 -5.50 -18.50 15.55
C VAL A 862 -5.32 -19.67 14.56
N VAL A 863 -6.20 -19.76 13.56
CA VAL A 863 -6.15 -20.80 12.52
C VAL A 863 -4.83 -20.71 11.72
N PRO A 864 -4.11 -21.84 11.48
CA PRO A 864 -2.79 -21.82 10.83
C PRO A 864 -2.73 -21.09 9.48
N THR A 865 -3.79 -21.17 8.67
CA THR A 865 -3.88 -20.51 7.35
C THR A 865 -3.94 -18.98 7.42
N GLU A 866 -4.55 -18.43 8.47
CA GLU A 866 -4.67 -16.98 8.69
C GLU A 866 -3.34 -16.38 9.20
N ILE A 867 -2.61 -17.15 10.02
CA ILE A 867 -1.26 -16.80 10.48
C ILE A 867 -0.28 -16.76 9.31
N GLU A 868 -0.36 -17.71 8.38
CA GLU A 868 0.48 -17.73 7.18
C GLU A 868 0.19 -16.53 6.27
N ALA A 869 -1.08 -16.17 6.08
CA ALA A 869 -1.47 -14.98 5.32
C ALA A 869 -0.96 -13.70 5.99
N LEU A 870 -1.10 -13.58 7.32
CA LEU A 870 -0.58 -12.44 8.08
C LEU A 870 0.94 -12.34 7.99
N ARG A 871 1.67 -13.47 8.05
CA ARG A 871 3.12 -13.49 7.91
C ARG A 871 3.56 -13.06 6.53
N ALA A 872 2.98 -13.62 5.47
CA ALA A 872 3.25 -13.22 4.10
C ALA A 872 2.97 -11.72 3.86
N PHE A 873 2.02 -11.16 4.61
CA PHE A 873 1.72 -9.74 4.59
C PHE A 873 2.70 -8.89 5.44
N ALA A 874 3.11 -9.38 6.61
CA ALA A 874 4.13 -8.76 7.46
C ALA A 874 5.48 -8.66 6.75
N GLU A 875 5.81 -9.63 5.91
CA GLU A 875 7.02 -9.61 5.07
C GLU A 875 7.07 -8.39 4.15
N GLN A 876 5.91 -7.91 3.71
CA GLN A 876 5.79 -6.74 2.85
C GLN A 876 6.08 -5.43 3.58
N HIS A 877 6.13 -5.46 4.91
CA HIS A 877 6.34 -4.32 5.79
C HIS A 877 7.73 -4.34 6.48
N VAL A 878 8.66 -5.18 6.03
CA VAL A 878 10.00 -5.32 6.63
C VAL A 878 10.99 -4.29 6.07
N ASP A 879 11.35 -3.28 6.83
CA ASP A 879 12.32 -2.25 6.46
C ASP A 879 13.74 -2.56 6.96
N GLU A 880 14.74 -1.95 6.33
CA GLU A 880 16.12 -2.00 6.82
C GLU A 880 16.42 -0.78 7.69
N ILE A 881 17.03 -1.00 8.85
CA ILE A 881 17.48 0.08 9.74
C ILE A 881 18.73 0.73 9.14
N THR A 882 18.61 1.98 8.72
CA THR A 882 19.72 2.76 8.15
C THR A 882 20.44 3.61 9.17
N ASP A 883 19.77 4.02 10.25
CA ASP A 883 20.37 4.86 11.30
C ASP A 883 19.72 4.59 12.67
N ILE A 884 20.49 4.78 13.74
CA ILE A 884 20.06 4.59 15.13
C ILE A 884 20.57 5.78 15.95
N ILE A 885 19.64 6.64 16.40
CA ILE A 885 19.95 7.83 17.19
C ILE A 885 19.46 7.63 18.61
N VAL A 886 20.37 7.73 19.59
CA VAL A 886 20.02 7.71 21.01
C VAL A 886 19.94 9.16 21.51
N LYS A 887 18.75 9.61 21.91
CA LYS A 887 18.51 10.92 22.52
C LYS A 887 18.41 10.75 24.03
N GLU A 888 19.38 11.30 24.76
CA GLU A 888 19.28 11.45 26.22
C GLU A 888 18.35 12.64 26.51
N ILE A 889 17.29 12.41 27.27
CA ILE A 889 16.41 13.50 27.73
C ILE A 889 17.10 14.09 28.97
N PRO A 890 17.49 15.38 28.97
CA PRO A 890 18.01 16.01 30.17
C PRO A 890 16.92 15.98 31.26
N SER A 891 17.29 15.44 32.42
CA SER A 891 16.45 15.24 33.59
C SER A 891 15.86 16.51 34.17
#